data_AF-A0A9P7P287-F1
#
_entry.id   AF-A0A9P7P287-F1
#
_cell.length_a   1.000
_cell.length_b   1.000
_cell.length_c   1.000
_cell.angle_alpha   90.00
_cell.angle_beta   90.00
_cell.angle_gamma   90.00
#
_symmetry.space_group_name_H-M   'P 1'
#
loop_
_entity.id
_entity.type
_entity.pdbx_description
1 polymer ?
#
loop_
_entity_poly.entity_id
_entity_poly.type
_entity_poly.pdbx_seq_one_letter_code
_entity_poly.pdbx_strand_id
1 'polypeptide(L)'
;MTFYRIGVDVGGTNTDAAILDVQAAHEPTRGVLASHKAVTTPDITSGIEAAIVAILKASKVDRSRILSVAIGTTHFINALIEADATRLDQVAVVRLCGPFTRQMPPFSGFPLGIHNVLDGGAYYLDGGLEMDGRPIAPLDEAQVRSAAREIVASGVRAVALVGVFSPLDHDDIYEEKCKAIMLDEQPELRVVCSKHIGPTGFLERENATILNAAILRTGHNVKDGFKRAMERLSLTCPLYLSQNDGTLIDADTAADFPIKTFASGPSNSMSGAAFLAGLHEEHSEVRSSTPSTLNEDKGEVVVEPQILVVDIGGTTTDVCALLPSGFPRQAPGFVEIAGVRTAFSIPEVVSIGLGGGSKVETASYPSSSASSTASSPSSTSSPSSPSSSPSSPPSQCSSCPTSVSVGPSSVGHELLAQARVFGGPTLTATDIVVAEGSVQLGDASLVSDVPVETRQAARRELNFLLETVIDKMKMSTAPVHVILVGGGSILAADYIRGVDKCIHPIHQGAANAVGAAIGKICGEIDTVEILQGKDENAVIAAACEKAIATAVSKGAAADDVKIVEVNKMPLQYMSQVTIRIQVRAVGRPVVPVEFSSSSSSSSSLSPPLSLASRPISPLPSPRSSPIPSPSHPHTHDDSVSGRQADSDRISTSRTSFPSSKPSLGIDIATYRPDVRDGVWYPSDIDLEFISTGCAILGTGGGGPTYYEYLKSLKALNSYSRGRMRIISPTSLKDDATVCLGAWYGSPSVINERLAAGHEIIDAINALNKMRNIDRFDGVLADEIGGGNGLCILPVGAHFDVPIIDADGMGRAYPTIYHVTFSVYGHNMCPVMITDARGNALAALLMECVDKSADSSVRLEACLRTAAIELGLSCATSTNPISGKMAKTVAVTNTISQSWYLGRAVHMARRSKTSYTDAILDVCPGKVLFTGKIIDVQRHLDGGYTMGAVVLAPFTEAEREAGPSAGDACDRHLVIPFQNEYLYAALCDASASEESREVVATVPDLISILGHDGEAIGSQDLRFGLRVNVIVLPCSPLWKTEKGIAVGGPLGFGFKMEPVDCGIPFTAARSVIEEFGI
;
A
#
# COMPACT_ATOMS: atom_id res chain seq x y z
N MET A 1 38.70 18.79 17.92
CA MET A 1 37.74 18.96 19.04
C MET A 1 36.60 17.99 18.81
N THR A 2 36.17 17.30 19.87
CA THR A 2 35.15 16.25 19.82
C THR A 2 33.75 16.83 20.00
N PHE A 3 32.79 16.36 19.19
CA PHE A 3 31.40 16.81 19.20
C PHE A 3 30.45 15.62 19.31
N TYR A 4 29.26 15.85 19.88
CA TYR A 4 28.36 14.76 20.25
C TYR A 4 26.98 14.89 19.63
N ARG A 5 26.32 13.76 19.36
CA ARG A 5 24.90 13.69 19.01
C ARG A 5 24.17 12.82 20.01
N ILE A 6 22.94 13.20 20.33
CA ILE A 6 22.05 12.41 21.17
C ILE A 6 20.91 11.91 20.31
N GLY A 7 20.61 10.63 20.42
CA GLY A 7 19.40 10.03 19.88
C GLY A 7 18.57 9.44 21.00
N VAL A 8 17.26 9.58 20.89
CA VAL A 8 16.27 9.03 21.81
C VAL A 8 15.20 8.31 20.99
N ASP A 9 14.82 7.11 21.38
CA ASP A 9 13.70 6.38 20.78
C ASP A 9 12.67 6.07 21.85
N VAL A 10 11.47 6.64 21.71
CA VAL A 10 10.36 6.46 22.63
C VAL A 10 9.36 5.48 22.01
N GLY A 11 9.48 4.21 22.36
CA GLY A 11 8.53 3.17 22.00
C GLY A 11 7.38 3.03 23.01
N GLY A 12 6.45 2.11 22.75
CA GLY A 12 5.32 1.83 23.65
C GLY A 12 5.73 1.12 24.96
N THR A 13 6.89 0.48 24.99
CA THR A 13 7.39 -0.31 26.15
C THR A 13 8.59 0.36 26.81
N ASN A 14 9.59 0.76 26.02
CA ASN A 14 10.84 1.31 26.52
C ASN A 14 11.17 2.64 25.83
N THR A 15 11.85 3.50 26.58
CA THR A 15 12.54 4.69 26.10
C THR A 15 14.04 4.42 26.12
N ASP A 16 14.64 4.46 24.94
CA ASP A 16 16.06 4.22 24.71
C ASP A 16 16.75 5.55 24.40
N ALA A 17 17.96 5.76 24.93
CA ALA A 17 18.76 6.94 24.62
C ALA A 17 20.23 6.55 24.42
N ALA A 18 20.91 7.23 23.51
CA ALA A 18 22.32 7.04 23.22
C ALA A 18 23.01 8.37 22.93
N ILE A 19 24.27 8.48 23.32
CA ILE A 19 25.14 9.61 22.98
C ILE A 19 26.37 9.12 22.23
N LEU A 20 26.64 9.76 21.09
CA LEU A 20 27.69 9.35 20.15
C LEU A 20 28.70 10.48 19.94
N ASP A 21 29.98 10.12 19.89
CA ASP A 21 31.07 10.92 19.33
C ASP A 21 31.10 10.79 17.81
N VAL A 22 30.90 11.90 17.10
CA VAL A 22 30.82 11.92 15.63
C VAL A 22 32.16 11.64 14.93
N GLN A 23 33.30 11.77 15.63
CA GLN A 23 34.63 11.52 15.06
C GLN A 23 35.10 10.08 15.28
N ALA A 24 34.52 9.37 16.24
CA ALA A 24 34.88 8.00 16.60
C ALA A 24 34.04 6.93 15.87
N ALA A 25 33.35 7.28 14.78
CA ALA A 25 32.51 6.37 14.01
C ALA A 25 33.29 5.18 13.42
N HIS A 26 34.60 5.31 13.21
CA HIS A 26 35.49 4.26 12.71
C HIS A 26 35.95 3.28 13.80
N GLU A 27 35.74 3.59 15.08
CA GLU A 27 36.09 2.69 16.19
C GLU A 27 35.11 1.50 16.27
N PRO A 28 35.48 0.37 16.91
CA PRO A 28 34.57 -0.78 17.07
C PRO A 28 33.25 -0.45 17.79
N THR A 29 33.27 0.51 18.72
CA THR A 29 32.08 1.02 19.42
C THR A 29 31.25 1.98 18.57
N ARG A 30 31.77 2.37 17.39
CA ARG A 30 31.16 3.32 16.45
C ARG A 30 30.84 4.67 17.09
N GLY A 31 31.66 5.06 18.07
CA GLY A 31 31.53 6.32 18.81
C GLY A 31 30.43 6.33 19.88
N VAL A 32 29.74 5.22 20.16
CA VAL A 32 28.74 5.18 21.24
C VAL A 32 29.45 5.29 22.59
N LEU A 33 29.24 6.40 23.31
CA LEU A 33 29.89 6.67 24.60
C LEU A 33 29.07 6.16 25.78
N ALA A 34 27.74 6.27 25.68
CA ALA A 34 26.80 5.76 26.67
C ALA A 34 25.44 5.51 26.04
N SER A 35 24.73 4.51 26.56
CA SER A 35 23.33 4.26 26.27
C SER A 35 22.54 4.02 27.56
N HIS A 36 21.24 4.26 27.50
CA HIS A 36 20.32 4.05 28.61
C HIS A 36 19.00 3.52 28.08
N LYS A 37 18.40 2.58 28.82
CA LYS A 37 17.09 1.99 28.52
C LYS A 37 16.26 2.05 29.79
N ALA A 38 15.05 2.60 29.69
CA ALA A 38 14.10 2.71 30.78
C ALA A 38 12.70 2.36 30.29
N VAL A 39 11.81 1.99 31.21
CA VAL A 39 10.38 1.80 30.90
C VAL A 39 9.78 3.13 30.45
N THR A 40 9.00 3.13 29.37
CA THR A 40 8.33 4.33 28.89
C THR A 40 7.34 4.83 29.94
N THR A 41 7.44 6.10 30.30
CA THR A 41 6.56 6.75 31.27
C THR A 41 5.29 7.28 30.59
N PRO A 42 4.14 7.35 31.30
CA PRO A 42 2.93 7.97 30.76
C PRO A 42 3.14 9.43 30.34
N ASP A 43 3.94 10.19 31.11
CA ASP A 43 4.47 11.48 30.67
C ASP A 43 5.80 11.26 29.95
N ILE A 44 5.73 11.26 28.62
CA ILE A 44 6.89 11.06 27.74
C ILE A 44 7.97 12.11 27.97
N THR A 45 7.57 13.34 28.31
CA THR A 45 8.53 14.45 28.54
C THR A 45 9.49 14.09 29.67
N SER A 46 8.96 13.66 30.82
CA SER A 46 9.78 13.23 31.96
C SER A 46 10.64 11.99 31.65
N GLY A 47 10.14 11.07 30.83
CA GLY A 47 10.87 9.87 30.41
C GLY A 47 12.10 10.21 29.57
N ILE A 48 11.94 11.10 28.59
CA ILE A 48 13.04 11.62 27.76
C ILE A 48 14.05 12.38 28.62
N GLU A 49 13.58 13.25 29.52
CA GLU A 49 14.46 13.98 30.44
C GLU A 49 15.32 13.03 31.28
N ALA A 50 14.71 12.02 31.89
CA ALA A 50 15.41 11.02 32.70
C ALA A 50 16.44 10.24 31.87
N ALA A 51 16.08 9.84 30.65
CA ALA A 51 16.96 9.08 29.76
C ALA A 51 18.19 9.91 29.33
N ILE A 52 17.97 11.18 28.94
CA ILE A 52 19.07 12.09 28.57
C ILE A 52 19.97 12.39 29.77
N VAL A 53 19.41 12.62 30.97
CA VAL A 53 20.21 12.81 32.19
C VAL A 53 21.10 11.61 32.48
N ALA A 54 20.59 10.39 32.31
CA ALA A 54 21.34 9.16 32.54
C ALA A 54 22.55 9.05 31.62
N ILE A 55 22.40 9.27 30.31
CA ILE A 55 23.51 9.19 29.35
C ILE A 55 24.51 10.35 29.52
N LEU A 56 24.05 11.56 29.88
CA LEU A 56 24.96 12.68 30.17
C LEU A 56 25.81 12.41 31.41
N LYS A 57 25.23 11.81 32.45
CA LYS A 57 25.94 11.42 33.66
C LYS A 57 26.96 10.31 33.40
N ALA A 58 26.59 9.32 32.58
CA ALA A 58 27.46 8.20 32.23
C ALA A 58 28.63 8.63 31.32
N SER A 59 28.35 9.43 30.29
CA SER A 59 29.35 9.87 29.30
C SER A 59 30.27 10.99 29.79
N LYS A 60 29.82 11.81 30.76
CA LYS A 60 30.55 12.95 31.34
C LYS A 60 31.00 13.99 30.30
N VAL A 61 30.27 14.12 29.21
CA VAL A 61 30.58 15.07 28.14
C VAL A 61 30.16 16.50 28.48
N ASP A 62 30.80 17.47 27.81
CA ASP A 62 30.43 18.87 27.85
C ASP A 62 29.15 19.11 27.04
N ARG A 63 28.09 19.61 27.69
CA ARG A 63 26.78 19.84 27.08
C ARG A 63 26.82 20.87 25.95
N SER A 64 27.75 21.83 26.00
CA SER A 64 27.91 22.84 24.96
C SER A 64 28.38 22.29 23.62
N ARG A 65 28.86 21.03 23.61
CA ARG A 65 29.37 20.33 22.42
C ARG A 65 28.39 19.35 21.80
N ILE A 66 27.15 19.32 22.30
CA ILE A 66 26.08 18.51 21.73
C ILE A 66 25.55 19.26 20.50
N LEU A 67 25.70 18.64 19.33
CA LEU A 67 25.32 19.22 18.04
C LEU A 67 23.82 19.16 17.78
N SER A 68 23.16 18.10 18.25
CA SER A 68 21.74 17.88 18.03
C SER A 68 21.17 16.82 18.98
N VAL A 69 19.86 16.91 19.20
CA VAL A 69 19.05 15.84 19.77
C VAL A 69 18.07 15.38 18.70
N ALA A 70 17.99 14.08 18.44
CA ALA A 70 17.03 13.48 17.52
C ALA A 70 16.13 12.49 18.28
N ILE A 71 14.82 12.56 18.05
CA ILE A 71 13.83 11.76 18.77
C ILE A 71 12.99 10.93 17.78
N GLY A 72 13.03 9.61 17.91
CA GLY A 72 12.00 8.71 17.37
C GLY A 72 10.87 8.54 18.37
N THR A 73 9.62 8.54 17.92
CA THR A 73 8.48 8.28 18.80
C THR A 73 7.30 7.63 18.08
N THR A 74 6.70 6.63 18.72
CA THR A 74 5.43 6.02 18.26
C THR A 74 4.19 6.70 18.85
N HIS A 75 4.35 7.81 19.57
CA HIS A 75 3.24 8.41 20.31
C HIS A 75 2.13 8.95 19.41
N PHE A 76 2.48 9.46 18.23
CA PHE A 76 1.49 10.01 17.29
C PHE A 76 0.58 8.93 16.70
N ILE A 77 1.15 7.78 16.30
CA ILE A 77 0.37 6.69 15.70
C ILE A 77 -0.56 6.02 16.74
N ASN A 78 -0.15 5.92 18.00
CA ASN A 78 -0.98 5.30 19.05
C ASN A 78 -2.32 6.03 19.26
N ALA A 79 -2.36 7.35 19.11
CA ALA A 79 -3.61 8.11 19.20
C ALA A 79 -4.64 7.66 18.14
N LEU A 80 -4.17 7.31 16.93
CA LEU A 80 -5.02 6.79 15.86
C LEU A 80 -5.41 5.33 16.08
N ILE A 81 -4.47 4.48 16.49
CA ILE A 81 -4.73 3.05 16.76
C ILE A 81 -5.78 2.89 17.88
N GLU A 82 -5.68 3.70 18.93
CA GLU A 82 -6.60 3.68 20.07
C GLU A 82 -7.92 4.41 19.79
N ALA A 83 -8.05 5.07 18.64
CA ALA A 83 -9.19 5.91 18.26
C ALA A 83 -9.62 6.87 19.39
N ASP A 84 -8.65 7.51 20.04
CA ASP A 84 -8.86 8.30 21.24
C ASP A 84 -9.37 9.72 20.92
N ALA A 85 -10.68 9.93 21.06
CA ALA A 85 -11.34 11.21 20.81
C ALA A 85 -10.81 12.39 21.65
N THR A 86 -10.07 12.16 22.73
CA THR A 86 -9.43 13.23 23.51
C THR A 86 -8.13 13.74 22.88
N ARG A 87 -7.47 12.90 22.08
CA ARG A 87 -6.22 13.22 21.37
C ARG A 87 -6.40 13.45 19.88
N LEU A 88 -7.58 13.16 19.34
CA LEU A 88 -7.93 13.37 17.95
C LEU A 88 -8.89 14.57 17.80
N ASP A 89 -8.73 15.29 16.69
CA ASP A 89 -9.68 16.31 16.24
C ASP A 89 -10.59 15.72 15.15
N GLN A 90 -11.87 16.13 15.14
CA GLN A 90 -12.70 15.96 13.95
C GLN A 90 -12.12 16.78 12.79
N VAL A 91 -12.20 16.24 11.58
CA VAL A 91 -11.59 16.79 10.37
C VAL A 91 -12.66 17.06 9.32
N ALA A 92 -12.76 18.31 8.89
CA ALA A 92 -13.52 18.66 7.70
C ALA A 92 -12.67 18.37 6.47
N VAL A 93 -13.22 17.67 5.48
CA VAL A 93 -12.53 17.35 4.23
C VAL A 93 -13.01 18.29 3.14
N VAL A 94 -12.10 19.06 2.56
CA VAL A 94 -12.36 19.99 1.47
C VAL A 94 -11.71 19.45 0.20
N ARG A 95 -12.52 19.09 -0.80
CA ARG A 95 -12.02 18.62 -2.10
C ARG A 95 -12.06 19.74 -3.14
N LEU A 96 -10.93 19.98 -3.81
CA LEU A 96 -10.83 20.81 -5.01
C LEU A 96 -10.91 19.89 -6.23
N CYS A 97 -12.13 19.66 -6.70
CA CYS A 97 -12.41 18.60 -7.68
C CYS A 97 -13.43 18.99 -8.76
N GLY A 98 -14.06 20.16 -8.65
CA GLY A 98 -15.17 20.54 -9.53
C GLY A 98 -16.27 19.46 -9.53
N PRO A 99 -16.68 18.91 -10.69
CA PRO A 99 -17.70 17.87 -10.76
C PRO A 99 -17.17 16.48 -10.35
N PHE A 100 -15.86 16.26 -10.38
CA PHE A 100 -15.25 14.95 -10.19
C PHE A 100 -15.23 14.50 -8.73
N THR A 101 -14.93 13.22 -8.51
CA THR A 101 -14.66 12.58 -7.21
C THR A 101 -15.83 12.48 -6.25
N ARG A 102 -17.02 12.97 -6.59
CA ARG A 102 -18.19 13.00 -5.70
C ARG A 102 -18.83 11.62 -5.47
N GLN A 103 -18.59 10.66 -6.37
CA GLN A 103 -19.19 9.33 -6.24
C GLN A 103 -18.74 8.64 -4.95
N MET A 104 -17.50 8.82 -4.55
CA MET A 104 -16.91 8.20 -3.37
C MET A 104 -16.63 9.28 -2.33
N PRO A 105 -17.45 9.39 -1.26
CA PRO A 105 -17.27 10.44 -0.26
C PRO A 105 -15.96 10.24 0.53
N PRO A 106 -15.45 11.30 1.19
CA PRO A 106 -14.38 11.14 2.16
C PRO A 106 -14.69 10.09 3.22
N PHE A 107 -13.65 9.53 3.84
CA PHE A 107 -13.72 8.41 4.78
C PHE A 107 -14.20 7.08 4.19
N SER A 108 -14.36 6.98 2.86
CA SER A 108 -14.66 5.69 2.22
C SER A 108 -13.56 4.67 2.52
N GLY A 109 -13.96 3.53 3.09
CA GLY A 109 -13.05 2.46 3.47
C GLY A 109 -12.47 2.56 4.88
N PHE A 110 -12.78 3.61 5.65
CA PHE A 110 -12.37 3.73 7.06
C PHE A 110 -13.11 2.72 7.94
N PRO A 111 -12.45 2.12 8.95
CA PRO A 111 -13.14 1.39 10.00
C PRO A 111 -14.10 2.32 10.77
N LEU A 112 -15.29 1.82 11.11
CA LEU A 112 -16.34 2.59 11.79
C LEU A 112 -15.86 3.27 13.09
N GLY A 113 -14.99 2.60 13.86
CA GLY A 113 -14.47 3.14 15.12
C GLY A 113 -13.75 4.47 14.94
N ILE A 114 -12.78 4.52 14.02
CA ILE A 114 -12.01 5.74 13.74
C ILE A 114 -12.80 6.74 12.90
N HIS A 115 -13.64 6.28 11.96
CA HIS A 115 -14.52 7.16 11.17
C HIS A 115 -15.42 8.02 12.07
N ASN A 116 -16.09 7.42 13.04
CA ASN A 116 -16.99 8.13 13.95
C ASN A 116 -16.30 9.21 14.80
N VAL A 117 -15.00 9.07 15.05
CA VAL A 117 -14.21 10.03 15.83
C VAL A 117 -13.73 11.19 14.94
N LEU A 118 -13.41 10.90 13.68
CA LEU A 118 -12.74 11.84 12.78
C LEU A 118 -13.68 12.62 11.86
N ASP A 119 -14.89 12.15 11.58
CA ASP A 119 -15.79 12.79 10.61
C ASP A 119 -16.23 14.19 11.06
N GLY A 120 -15.73 15.23 10.37
CA GLY A 120 -16.12 16.63 10.53
C GLY A 120 -16.92 17.18 9.34
N GLY A 121 -17.35 16.32 8.41
CA GLY A 121 -18.07 16.70 7.20
C GLY A 121 -17.21 16.90 5.95
N ALA A 122 -17.85 16.91 4.79
CA ALA A 122 -17.22 17.03 3.48
C ALA A 122 -17.71 18.26 2.71
N TYR A 123 -16.80 18.94 2.02
CA TYR A 123 -17.04 20.14 1.22
C TYR A 123 -16.41 19.95 -0.15
N TYR A 124 -17.17 20.22 -1.20
CA TYR A 124 -16.71 20.06 -2.59
C TYR A 124 -16.67 21.42 -3.25
N LEU A 125 -15.49 21.86 -3.65
CA LEU A 125 -15.24 23.18 -4.22
C LEU A 125 -14.72 23.05 -5.66
N ASP A 126 -14.87 24.13 -6.41
CA ASP A 126 -14.25 24.28 -7.72
C ASP A 126 -12.74 24.43 -7.56
N GLY A 127 -12.00 23.92 -8.55
CA GLY A 127 -10.54 23.80 -8.51
C GLY A 127 -10.08 22.42 -8.94
N GLY A 128 -8.79 22.17 -8.71
CA GLY A 128 -8.13 20.94 -9.14
C GLY A 128 -7.55 21.03 -10.55
N LEU A 129 -6.70 20.07 -10.87
CA LEU A 129 -5.94 20.02 -12.12
C LEU A 129 -6.27 18.76 -12.91
N GLU A 130 -6.11 18.83 -14.22
CA GLU A 130 -5.96 17.69 -15.12
C GLU A 130 -4.53 17.14 -15.01
N MET A 131 -4.29 15.94 -15.54
CA MET A 131 -2.96 15.29 -15.50
C MET A 131 -1.86 16.13 -16.19
N ASP A 132 -2.24 16.95 -17.17
CA ASP A 132 -1.37 17.86 -17.92
C ASP A 132 -1.22 19.25 -17.28
N GLY A 133 -1.76 19.44 -16.08
CA GLY A 133 -1.72 20.71 -15.34
C GLY A 133 -2.76 21.74 -15.78
N ARG A 134 -3.65 21.43 -16.73
CA ARG A 134 -4.78 22.33 -17.03
C ARG A 134 -5.75 22.39 -15.85
N PRO A 135 -6.32 23.56 -15.53
CA PRO A 135 -7.43 23.68 -14.59
C PRO A 135 -8.64 22.78 -14.92
N ILE A 136 -9.16 22.06 -13.92
CA ILE A 136 -10.49 21.43 -14.03
C ILE A 136 -11.57 22.52 -14.08
N ALA A 137 -11.55 23.39 -13.08
CA ALA A 137 -12.41 24.56 -12.91
C ALA A 137 -11.62 25.66 -12.17
N PRO A 138 -11.89 26.95 -12.41
CA PRO A 138 -11.25 28.03 -11.66
C PRO A 138 -11.68 27.99 -10.18
N LEU A 139 -10.78 28.39 -9.27
CA LEU A 139 -11.10 28.46 -7.84
C LEU A 139 -12.08 29.60 -7.56
N ASP A 140 -13.26 29.28 -7.01
CA ASP A 140 -14.25 30.27 -6.57
C ASP A 140 -13.95 30.72 -5.13
N GLU A 141 -13.41 31.93 -4.98
CA GLU A 141 -13.04 32.47 -3.67
C GLU A 141 -14.25 32.69 -2.74
N ALA A 142 -15.43 32.99 -3.27
CA ALA A 142 -16.63 33.16 -2.46
C ALA A 142 -17.09 31.81 -1.90
N GLN A 143 -17.00 30.75 -2.71
CA GLN A 143 -17.27 29.38 -2.29
C GLN A 143 -16.30 28.93 -1.19
N VAL A 144 -15.01 29.21 -1.33
CA VAL A 144 -13.97 28.90 -0.32
C VAL A 144 -14.27 29.61 1.00
N ARG A 145 -14.58 30.91 0.96
CA ARG A 145 -14.91 31.70 2.17
C ARG A 145 -16.19 31.19 2.85
N SER A 146 -17.20 30.79 2.07
CA SER A 146 -18.41 30.17 2.64
C SER A 146 -18.07 28.88 3.37
N ALA A 147 -17.35 27.98 2.71
CA ALA A 147 -16.92 26.70 3.29
C ALA A 147 -16.11 26.91 4.59
N ALA A 148 -15.20 27.88 4.63
CA ALA A 148 -14.43 28.20 5.84
C ALA A 148 -15.33 28.62 7.02
N ARG A 149 -16.26 29.57 6.81
CA ARG A 149 -17.23 29.99 7.85
C ARG A 149 -18.09 28.83 8.33
N GLU A 150 -18.51 28.01 7.39
CA GLU A 150 -19.36 26.85 7.59
C GLU A 150 -18.71 25.75 8.43
N ILE A 151 -17.42 25.48 8.20
CA ILE A 151 -16.60 24.55 8.99
C ILE A 151 -16.44 25.06 10.42
N VAL A 152 -16.11 26.34 10.60
CA VAL A 152 -15.96 26.91 11.95
C VAL A 152 -17.28 26.87 12.72
N ALA A 153 -18.39 27.18 12.05
CA ALA A 153 -19.73 27.16 12.61
C ALA A 153 -20.20 25.76 13.04
N SER A 154 -19.68 24.67 12.45
CA SER A 154 -19.95 23.30 12.89
C SER A 154 -19.13 22.87 14.12
N GLY A 155 -18.22 23.72 14.59
CA GLY A 155 -17.32 23.42 15.71
C GLY A 155 -16.01 22.73 15.31
N VAL A 156 -15.82 22.46 14.02
CA VAL A 156 -14.61 21.83 13.48
C VAL A 156 -13.50 22.88 13.28
N ARG A 157 -12.24 22.48 13.49
CA ARG A 157 -11.07 23.35 13.32
C ARG A 157 -9.97 22.75 12.46
N ALA A 158 -9.91 21.42 12.34
CA ALA A 158 -8.95 20.75 11.46
C ALA A 158 -9.56 20.56 10.07
N VAL A 159 -8.77 20.85 9.04
CA VAL A 159 -9.19 20.75 7.63
C VAL A 159 -8.15 19.93 6.86
N ALA A 160 -8.62 18.90 6.17
CA ALA A 160 -7.86 18.22 5.12
C ALA A 160 -8.28 18.80 3.77
N LEU A 161 -7.37 19.52 3.12
CA LEU A 161 -7.60 20.14 1.82
C LEU A 161 -6.94 19.30 0.72
N VAL A 162 -7.75 18.76 -0.18
CA VAL A 162 -7.35 17.75 -1.16
C VAL A 162 -7.74 18.17 -2.57
N GLY A 163 -6.76 18.45 -3.42
CA GLY A 163 -6.96 18.73 -4.84
C GLY A 163 -6.67 17.53 -5.73
N VAL A 164 -7.44 17.41 -6.80
CA VAL A 164 -7.16 16.47 -7.90
C VAL A 164 -5.84 16.90 -8.57
N PHE A 165 -4.89 15.98 -8.70
CA PHE A 165 -3.53 16.20 -9.22
C PHE A 165 -2.72 17.28 -8.48
N SER A 166 -3.07 17.61 -7.23
CA SER A 166 -2.36 18.64 -6.45
C SER A 166 -0.86 18.37 -6.18
N PRO A 167 -0.35 17.12 -6.11
CA PRO A 167 1.10 16.90 -6.05
C PRO A 167 1.85 17.40 -7.29
N LEU A 168 1.15 17.60 -8.42
CA LEU A 168 1.72 18.13 -9.67
C LEU A 168 1.59 19.66 -9.79
N ASP A 169 0.97 20.33 -8.82
CA ASP A 169 0.78 21.78 -8.81
C ASP A 169 2.08 22.48 -8.37
N HIS A 170 2.98 22.76 -9.30
CA HIS A 170 4.26 23.41 -9.00
C HIS A 170 4.17 24.92 -8.79
N ASP A 171 3.11 25.56 -9.28
CA ASP A 171 2.90 27.01 -9.23
C ASP A 171 1.96 27.43 -8.08
N ASP A 172 1.63 26.50 -7.19
CA ASP A 172 0.77 26.70 -6.00
C ASP A 172 -0.60 27.34 -6.35
N ILE A 173 -1.17 26.93 -7.49
CA ILE A 173 -2.35 27.53 -8.09
C ILE A 173 -3.61 27.28 -7.24
N TYR A 174 -3.74 26.09 -6.65
CA TYR A 174 -4.99 25.64 -6.01
C TYR A 174 -4.91 25.43 -4.50
N GLU A 175 -4.28 24.37 -4.00
CA GLU A 175 -4.36 24.03 -2.57
C GLU A 175 -3.82 25.16 -1.68
N GLU A 176 -2.65 25.70 -1.99
CA GLU A 176 -2.06 26.79 -1.20
C GLU A 176 -2.87 28.10 -1.31
N LYS A 177 -3.35 28.44 -2.51
CA LYS A 177 -4.23 29.60 -2.69
C LYS A 177 -5.53 29.45 -1.89
N CYS A 178 -6.17 28.28 -1.95
CA CYS A 178 -7.39 27.98 -1.20
C CYS A 178 -7.13 28.06 0.32
N LYS A 179 -6.05 27.44 0.80
CA LYS A 179 -5.62 27.54 2.20
C LYS A 179 -5.44 28.99 2.65
N ALA A 180 -4.78 29.83 1.85
CA ALA A 180 -4.59 31.25 2.17
C ALA A 180 -5.93 31.99 2.33
N ILE A 181 -6.90 31.74 1.44
CA ILE A 181 -8.23 32.35 1.52
C ILE A 181 -9.00 31.84 2.76
N MET A 182 -8.92 30.53 3.06
CA MET A 182 -9.56 29.96 4.24
C MET A 182 -9.02 30.58 5.54
N LEU A 183 -7.71 30.78 5.63
CA LEU A 183 -7.05 31.36 6.80
C LEU A 183 -7.26 32.88 6.93
N ASP A 184 -7.38 33.60 5.81
CA ASP A 184 -7.78 35.00 5.80
C ASP A 184 -9.22 35.18 6.33
N GLU A 185 -10.13 34.27 5.94
CA GLU A 185 -11.52 34.29 6.40
C GLU A 185 -11.69 33.79 7.84
N GLN A 186 -10.98 32.73 8.21
CA GLN A 186 -11.07 32.04 9.51
C GLN A 186 -9.67 31.65 10.02
N PRO A 187 -8.96 32.55 10.73
CA PRO A 187 -7.59 32.32 11.21
C PRO A 187 -7.44 31.16 12.22
N GLU A 188 -8.54 30.70 12.81
CA GLU A 188 -8.57 29.60 13.78
C GLU A 188 -8.53 28.20 13.14
N LEU A 189 -8.65 28.10 11.82
CA LEU A 189 -8.55 26.83 11.11
C LEU A 189 -7.10 26.32 11.06
N ARG A 190 -6.95 25.00 11.10
CA ARG A 190 -5.70 24.27 10.86
C ARG A 190 -5.85 23.49 9.57
N VAL A 191 -5.31 24.05 8.48
CA VAL A 191 -5.49 23.52 7.12
C VAL A 191 -4.25 22.78 6.65
N VAL A 192 -4.41 21.50 6.33
CA VAL A 192 -3.38 20.62 5.77
C VAL A 192 -3.64 20.45 4.27
N CYS A 193 -2.67 20.86 3.45
CA CYS A 193 -2.69 20.62 2.00
C CYS A 193 -2.17 19.21 1.71
N SER A 194 -2.94 18.43 0.96
CA SER A 194 -2.63 17.03 0.65
C SER A 194 -1.33 16.88 -0.16
N LYS A 195 -0.95 17.87 -0.97
CA LYS A 195 0.28 17.86 -1.77
C LYS A 195 1.57 17.68 -0.95
N HIS A 196 1.56 18.06 0.33
CA HIS A 196 2.71 17.92 1.22
C HIS A 196 2.74 16.58 1.98
N ILE A 197 1.66 15.81 1.89
CA ILE A 197 1.45 14.57 2.65
C ILE A 197 1.88 13.34 1.86
N GLY A 198 1.37 13.18 0.64
CA GLY A 198 1.58 11.96 -0.14
C GLY A 198 1.58 12.20 -1.64
N PRO A 199 2.03 11.18 -2.41
CA PRO A 199 2.09 11.24 -3.87
C PRO A 199 0.69 11.16 -4.52
N THR A 200 0.66 11.09 -5.85
CA THR A 200 -0.55 10.72 -6.61
C THR A 200 -1.14 9.39 -6.11
N GLY A 201 -2.48 9.30 -6.10
CA GLY A 201 -3.29 8.29 -5.43
C GLY A 201 -4.31 9.01 -4.54
N PHE A 202 -5.47 9.34 -5.10
CA PHE A 202 -6.38 10.32 -4.51
C PHE A 202 -6.92 9.90 -3.15
N LEU A 203 -7.46 8.68 -3.05
CA LEU A 203 -7.99 8.16 -1.79
C LEU A 203 -6.89 7.99 -0.76
N GLU A 204 -5.80 7.33 -1.12
CA GLU A 204 -4.72 7.04 -0.19
C GLU A 204 -4.05 8.31 0.35
N ARG A 205 -3.92 9.34 -0.50
CA ARG A 205 -3.43 10.66 -0.11
C ARG A 205 -4.45 11.44 0.72
N GLU A 206 -5.73 11.42 0.35
CA GLU A 206 -6.81 12.01 1.16
C GLU A 206 -6.82 11.39 2.56
N ASN A 207 -6.80 10.06 2.65
CA ASN A 207 -6.82 9.31 3.89
C ASN A 207 -5.63 9.69 4.77
N ALA A 208 -4.42 9.74 4.21
CA ALA A 208 -3.22 10.19 4.93
C ALA A 208 -3.36 11.65 5.41
N THR A 209 -3.95 12.53 4.60
CA THR A 209 -4.17 13.94 4.93
C THR A 209 -5.18 14.10 6.07
N ILE A 210 -6.25 13.31 6.06
CA ILE A 210 -7.23 13.23 7.15
C ILE A 210 -6.56 12.80 8.45
N LEU A 211 -5.80 11.70 8.41
CA LEU A 211 -5.11 11.19 9.59
C LEU A 211 -4.11 12.21 10.15
N ASN A 212 -3.35 12.90 9.29
CA ASN A 212 -2.42 13.95 9.70
C ASN A 212 -3.15 15.15 10.34
N ALA A 213 -4.22 15.63 9.69
CA ALA A 213 -5.02 16.75 10.19
C ALA A 213 -5.64 16.45 11.57
N ALA A 214 -6.09 15.21 11.78
CA ALA A 214 -6.70 14.76 13.03
C ALA A 214 -5.74 14.82 14.24
N ILE A 215 -4.43 14.71 14.02
CA ILE A 215 -3.44 14.64 15.11
C ILE A 215 -2.60 15.91 15.28
N LEU A 216 -2.82 16.97 14.50
CA LEU A 216 -2.03 18.21 14.59
C LEU A 216 -1.98 18.79 16.01
N ARG A 217 -3.10 18.80 16.74
CA ARG A 217 -3.14 19.28 18.13
C ARG A 217 -2.17 18.50 19.01
N THR A 218 -2.20 17.17 18.89
CA THR A 218 -1.31 16.27 19.61
C THR A 218 0.14 16.46 19.15
N GLY A 219 0.38 16.64 17.85
CA GLY A 219 1.65 17.05 17.24
C GLY A 219 2.29 18.24 17.95
N HIS A 220 1.58 19.36 18.03
CA HIS A 220 2.07 20.58 18.67
C HIS A 220 2.28 20.40 20.19
N ASN A 221 1.37 19.72 20.89
CA ASN A 221 1.52 19.47 22.33
C ASN A 221 2.79 18.65 22.65
N VAL A 222 3.08 17.64 21.83
CA VAL A 222 4.28 16.79 21.96
C VAL A 222 5.54 17.59 21.67
N LYS A 223 5.55 18.37 20.59
CA LYS A 223 6.65 19.28 20.25
C LYS A 223 6.97 20.23 21.42
N ASP A 224 5.95 20.86 21.98
CA ASP A 224 6.13 21.79 23.10
C ASP A 224 6.64 21.07 24.36
N GLY A 225 6.23 19.82 24.57
CA GLY A 225 6.80 18.93 25.58
C GLY A 225 8.31 18.74 25.38
N PHE A 226 8.73 18.36 24.18
CA PHE A 226 10.14 18.15 23.87
C PHE A 226 10.97 19.43 24.01
N LYS A 227 10.47 20.58 23.54
CA LYS A 227 11.14 21.87 23.71
C LYS A 227 11.35 22.23 25.19
N ARG A 228 10.33 22.00 26.04
CA ARG A 228 10.46 22.19 27.50
C ARG A 228 11.49 21.25 28.13
N ALA A 229 11.56 20.00 27.68
CA ALA A 229 12.59 19.06 28.14
C ALA A 229 14.00 19.57 27.79
N MET A 230 14.21 20.04 26.56
CA MET A 230 15.49 20.60 26.11
C MET A 230 15.92 21.82 26.96
N GLU A 231 14.99 22.74 27.25
CA GLU A 231 15.23 23.90 28.10
C GLU A 231 15.65 23.50 29.52
N ARG A 232 14.94 22.55 30.15
CA ARG A 232 15.25 22.05 31.51
C ARG A 232 16.61 21.34 31.58
N LEU A 233 17.00 20.69 30.50
CA LEU A 233 18.31 20.04 30.36
C LEU A 233 19.44 21.03 30.01
N SER A 234 19.10 22.29 29.72
CA SER A 234 20.01 23.33 29.26
C SER A 234 20.74 22.95 27.97
N LEU A 235 20.01 22.35 27.03
CA LEU A 235 20.51 22.00 25.69
C LEU A 235 20.03 23.06 24.69
N THR A 236 20.98 23.74 24.04
CA THR A 236 20.72 24.81 23.06
C THR A 236 20.83 24.35 21.60
N CYS A 237 20.95 23.05 21.39
CA CYS A 237 21.13 22.47 20.06
C CYS A 237 19.78 22.25 19.34
N PRO A 238 19.79 22.14 18.00
CA PRO A 238 18.61 21.75 17.23
C PRO A 238 17.99 20.43 17.70
N LEU A 239 16.65 20.41 17.70
CA LEU A 239 15.83 19.24 17.99
C LEU A 239 15.21 18.72 16.69
N TYR A 240 15.49 17.46 16.37
CA TYR A 240 14.94 16.75 15.21
C TYR A 240 14.04 15.60 15.65
N LEU A 241 13.13 15.19 14.77
CA LEU A 241 12.40 13.94 14.85
C LEU A 241 12.82 13.01 13.71
N SER A 242 12.82 11.72 13.98
CA SER A 242 13.05 10.69 12.97
C SER A 242 11.82 10.50 12.09
N GLN A 243 12.02 10.52 10.78
CA GLN A 243 11.00 10.24 9.79
C GLN A 243 10.86 8.74 9.51
N ASN A 244 9.75 8.39 8.85
CA ASN A 244 9.44 7.03 8.42
C ASN A 244 10.52 6.45 7.51
N ASP A 245 11.24 7.24 6.72
CA ASP A 245 12.28 6.73 5.81
C ASP A 245 13.68 6.65 6.46
N GLY A 246 13.79 6.95 7.76
CA GLY A 246 15.07 7.00 8.49
C GLY A 246 15.81 8.33 8.39
N THR A 247 15.21 9.35 7.76
CA THR A 247 15.76 10.71 7.68
C THR A 247 15.28 11.57 8.85
N LEU A 248 15.80 12.79 8.99
CA LEU A 248 15.47 13.73 10.06
C LEU A 248 14.64 14.90 9.53
N ILE A 249 13.65 15.28 10.33
CA ILE A 249 12.83 16.48 10.16
C ILE A 249 12.95 17.35 11.41
N ASP A 250 12.96 18.68 11.28
CA ASP A 250 12.99 19.55 12.45
C ASP A 250 11.67 19.46 13.23
N ALA A 251 11.72 19.72 14.54
CA ALA A 251 10.56 19.51 15.40
C ALA A 251 9.36 20.41 15.11
N ASP A 252 9.56 21.60 14.51
CA ASP A 252 8.44 22.46 14.13
C ASP A 252 7.72 21.89 12.91
N THR A 253 8.46 21.54 11.86
CA THR A 253 7.90 20.88 10.66
C THR A 253 7.29 19.52 11.00
N ALA A 254 7.87 18.74 11.91
CA ALA A 254 7.32 17.45 12.34
C ALA A 254 5.95 17.58 13.02
N ALA A 255 5.68 18.69 13.69
CA ALA A 255 4.38 18.93 14.33
C ALA A 255 3.28 19.26 13.31
N ASP A 256 3.64 19.79 12.15
CA ASP A 256 2.73 20.04 11.02
C ASP A 256 2.51 18.78 10.18
N PHE A 257 3.48 17.84 10.19
CA PHE A 257 3.44 16.58 9.45
C PHE A 257 3.73 15.34 10.31
N PRO A 258 3.04 15.13 11.44
CA PRO A 258 3.32 14.03 12.36
C PRO A 258 3.19 12.64 11.70
N ILE A 259 2.38 12.49 10.63
CA ILE A 259 2.27 11.24 9.87
C ILE A 259 3.61 10.75 9.29
N LYS A 260 4.54 11.68 9.03
CA LYS A 260 5.88 11.37 8.52
C LYS A 260 6.79 10.73 9.56
N THR A 261 6.33 10.53 10.80
CA THR A 261 7.13 9.98 11.92
C THR A 261 6.56 8.69 12.53
N PHE A 262 5.46 8.16 11.99
CA PHE A 262 4.76 6.97 12.49
C PHE A 262 5.61 5.70 12.58
N ALA A 263 6.59 5.54 11.70
CA ALA A 263 7.49 4.38 11.62
C ALA A 263 8.92 4.73 12.01
N SER A 264 9.11 5.75 12.85
CA SER A 264 10.43 6.13 13.33
C SER A 264 11.16 4.97 14.02
N GLY A 265 10.43 4.15 14.79
CA GLY A 265 11.00 3.02 15.54
C GLY A 265 11.72 2.04 14.62
N PRO A 266 11.01 1.33 13.72
CA PRO A 266 11.65 0.42 12.78
C PRO A 266 12.76 1.08 11.97
N SER A 267 12.54 2.27 11.41
CA SER A 267 13.54 2.95 10.59
C SER A 267 14.80 3.34 11.35
N ASN A 268 14.65 3.73 12.61
CA ASN A 268 15.77 3.96 13.52
C ASN A 268 16.51 2.66 13.82
N SER A 269 15.80 1.57 14.13
CA SER A 269 16.41 0.25 14.33
C SER A 269 17.24 -0.15 13.12
N MET A 270 16.69 0.00 11.91
CA MET A 270 17.35 -0.38 10.65
C MET A 270 18.61 0.45 10.41
N SER A 271 18.49 1.78 10.50
CA SER A 271 19.60 2.71 10.24
C SER A 271 20.69 2.58 11.30
N GLY A 272 20.30 2.41 12.56
CA GLY A 272 21.22 2.19 13.68
C GLY A 272 21.93 0.84 13.58
N ALA A 273 21.22 -0.23 13.22
CA ALA A 273 21.81 -1.55 12.96
C ALA A 273 22.88 -1.49 11.87
N ALA A 274 22.55 -0.86 10.72
CA ALA A 274 23.47 -0.68 9.61
C ALA A 274 24.73 0.11 10.02
N PHE A 275 24.55 1.19 10.79
CA PHE A 275 25.64 2.01 11.31
C PHE A 275 26.52 1.24 12.29
N LEU A 276 25.91 0.49 13.24
CA LEU A 276 26.63 -0.29 14.23
C LEU A 276 27.38 -1.49 13.62
N ALA A 277 26.86 -2.05 12.54
CA ALA A 277 27.49 -3.12 11.77
C ALA A 277 28.63 -2.63 10.86
N GLY A 278 28.79 -1.31 10.68
CA GLY A 278 29.84 -0.71 9.85
C GLY A 278 29.55 -0.67 8.35
N LEU A 279 28.31 -0.94 7.92
CA LEU A 279 27.93 -1.05 6.50
C LEU A 279 27.78 0.30 5.78
N HIS A 280 27.92 1.41 6.52
CA HIS A 280 27.64 2.76 6.03
C HIS A 280 28.83 3.44 5.30
N GLU A 281 30.03 2.84 5.36
CA GLU A 281 31.27 3.42 4.79
C GLU A 281 31.76 2.74 3.49
N GLU A 282 31.42 1.48 3.23
CA GLU A 282 31.99 0.72 2.09
C GLU A 282 31.26 0.91 0.74
N HIS A 283 30.09 1.58 0.69
CA HIS A 283 29.19 1.54 -0.49
C HIS A 283 28.78 2.92 -1.06
N SER A 284 29.61 3.97 -0.94
CA SER A 284 29.23 5.35 -1.32
C SER A 284 29.24 5.70 -2.82
N GLU A 285 29.52 4.78 -3.74
CA GLU A 285 29.35 5.06 -5.18
C GLU A 285 27.93 4.68 -5.65
N VAL A 286 27.25 5.61 -6.32
CA VAL A 286 25.90 5.45 -6.87
C VAL A 286 25.89 4.28 -7.86
N ARG A 287 25.44 3.11 -7.42
CA ARG A 287 25.12 2.00 -8.33
C ARG A 287 23.84 2.36 -9.08
N SER A 288 23.92 2.48 -10.40
CA SER A 288 22.73 2.49 -11.26
C SER A 288 21.90 1.24 -10.93
N SER A 289 20.57 1.35 -11.00
CA SER A 289 19.59 0.29 -10.74
C SER A 289 19.65 -0.93 -11.70
N THR A 290 20.78 -1.14 -12.38
CA THR A 290 21.07 -2.25 -13.27
C THR A 290 22.04 -3.20 -12.56
N PRO A 291 21.69 -4.46 -12.28
CA PRO A 291 22.61 -5.42 -11.69
C PRO A 291 23.58 -5.95 -12.76
N SER A 292 24.56 -5.15 -13.14
CA SER A 292 25.69 -5.63 -13.96
C SER A 292 26.87 -4.66 -13.90
N THR A 293 27.77 -4.83 -12.93
CA THR A 293 29.17 -4.44 -13.10
C THR A 293 29.97 -5.72 -13.33
N LEU A 294 30.35 -5.95 -14.59
CA LEU A 294 31.32 -6.97 -14.97
C LEU A 294 32.68 -6.57 -14.35
N ASN A 295 33.23 -7.40 -13.46
CA ASN A 295 34.65 -7.33 -13.15
C ASN A 295 35.41 -7.91 -14.36
N GLU A 296 36.06 -7.04 -15.14
CA GLU A 296 36.76 -7.41 -16.38
C GLU A 296 37.89 -8.43 -16.18
N ASP A 297 38.35 -8.66 -14.95
CA ASP A 297 39.49 -9.56 -14.69
C ASP A 297 39.13 -11.01 -14.30
N LYS A 298 37.86 -11.39 -14.09
CA LYS A 298 37.52 -12.77 -13.67
C LYS A 298 36.23 -13.41 -14.22
N GLY A 299 35.36 -12.68 -14.91
CA GLY A 299 34.15 -13.28 -15.50
C GLY A 299 33.14 -13.86 -14.49
N GLU A 300 33.28 -13.56 -13.19
CA GLU A 300 32.32 -13.95 -12.14
C GLU A 300 31.48 -12.73 -11.71
N VAL A 301 30.16 -12.89 -11.72
CA VAL A 301 29.21 -11.93 -11.15
C VAL A 301 29.24 -12.08 -9.62
N VAL A 302 29.84 -11.13 -8.91
CA VAL A 302 29.77 -11.10 -7.44
C VAL A 302 28.45 -10.48 -7.04
N VAL A 303 27.46 -11.31 -6.71
CA VAL A 303 26.19 -10.87 -6.12
C VAL A 303 26.42 -10.61 -4.63
N GLU A 304 26.33 -9.36 -4.20
CA GLU A 304 26.38 -9.03 -2.77
C GLU A 304 25.15 -9.60 -2.05
N PRO A 305 25.32 -10.27 -0.89
CA PRO A 305 24.20 -10.83 -0.15
C PRO A 305 23.30 -9.71 0.37
N GLN A 306 21.98 -9.91 0.24
CA GLN A 306 21.00 -8.99 0.80
C GLN A 306 21.18 -8.92 2.32
N ILE A 307 21.09 -7.71 2.86
CA ILE A 307 21.15 -7.47 4.30
C ILE A 307 19.73 -7.30 4.85
N LEU A 308 19.40 -8.09 5.87
CA LEU A 308 18.19 -7.95 6.66
C LEU A 308 18.56 -7.48 8.07
N VAL A 309 17.72 -6.65 8.65
CA VAL A 309 17.79 -6.29 10.06
C VAL A 309 16.61 -6.94 10.76
N VAL A 310 16.91 -7.62 11.87
CA VAL A 310 15.93 -8.30 12.71
C VAL A 310 16.01 -7.67 14.09
N ASP A 311 15.04 -6.81 14.40
CA ASP A 311 14.90 -6.15 15.70
C ASP A 311 13.99 -6.99 16.59
N ILE A 312 14.58 -7.64 17.60
CA ILE A 312 13.84 -8.48 18.55
C ILE A 312 13.63 -7.69 19.84
N GLY A 313 12.38 -7.34 20.12
CA GLY A 313 11.95 -6.64 21.31
C GLY A 313 11.54 -7.57 22.47
N GLY A 314 10.83 -6.98 23.45
CA GLY A 314 10.20 -7.73 24.54
C GLY A 314 8.88 -8.40 24.13
N THR A 315 8.25 -7.93 23.05
CA THR A 315 6.89 -8.33 22.64
C THR A 315 6.84 -8.79 21.19
N THR A 316 7.60 -8.13 20.32
CA THR A 316 7.54 -8.29 18.86
C THR A 316 8.93 -8.39 18.25
N THR A 317 9.00 -9.05 17.09
CA THR A 317 10.17 -9.09 16.22
C THR A 317 9.81 -8.42 14.92
N ASP A 318 10.59 -7.43 14.52
CA ASP A 318 10.41 -6.64 13.30
C ASP A 318 11.56 -6.94 12.33
N VAL A 319 11.22 -7.31 11.10
CA VAL A 319 12.21 -7.64 10.05
C VAL A 319 12.07 -6.70 8.87
N CYS A 320 13.19 -6.11 8.44
CA CYS A 320 13.25 -5.24 7.27
C CYS A 320 14.50 -5.51 6.44
N ALA A 321 14.42 -5.28 5.13
CA ALA A 321 15.56 -5.33 4.22
C ALA A 321 16.21 -3.95 4.09
N LEU A 322 17.54 -3.92 4.04
CA LEU A 322 18.28 -2.71 3.69
C LEU A 322 18.51 -2.65 2.18
N LEU A 323 18.41 -1.44 1.63
CA LEU A 323 18.89 -1.10 0.30
C LEU A 323 20.43 -0.99 0.32
N PRO A 324 21.11 -1.09 -0.84
CA PRO A 324 22.56 -0.84 -0.93
C PRO A 324 22.99 0.53 -0.40
N SER A 325 22.08 1.51 -0.41
CA SER A 325 22.29 2.84 0.16
C SER A 325 22.33 2.86 1.70
N GLY A 326 22.01 1.74 2.36
CA GLY A 326 21.89 1.61 3.81
C GLY A 326 20.55 2.04 4.40
N PHE A 327 19.63 2.55 3.56
CA PHE A 327 18.27 2.90 3.97
C PHE A 327 17.32 1.69 3.96
N PRO A 328 16.26 1.69 4.79
CA PRO A 328 15.28 0.62 4.77
C PRO A 328 14.52 0.60 3.43
N ARG A 329 14.26 -0.61 2.92
CA ARG A 329 13.40 -0.82 1.77
C ARG A 329 11.98 -0.34 2.10
N GLN A 330 11.40 0.45 1.21
CA GLN A 330 10.07 1.02 1.38
C GLN A 330 8.98 0.04 0.92
N ALA A 331 7.78 0.17 1.49
CA ALA A 331 6.62 -0.57 1.03
C ALA A 331 6.27 -0.18 -0.43
N PRO A 332 6.05 -1.15 -1.35
CA PRO A 332 5.91 -0.89 -2.79
C PRO A 332 4.54 -0.35 -3.23
N GLY A 333 3.57 -0.23 -2.32
CA GLY A 333 2.19 0.14 -2.62
C GLY A 333 1.56 0.98 -1.50
N PHE A 334 0.29 0.75 -1.22
CA PHE A 334 -0.38 1.35 -0.07
C PHE A 334 0.01 0.60 1.23
N VAL A 335 -0.16 1.28 2.35
CA VAL A 335 -0.07 0.69 3.69
C VAL A 335 -1.33 0.98 4.49
N GLU A 336 -1.67 0.08 5.40
CA GLU A 336 -2.80 0.27 6.30
C GLU A 336 -2.32 0.80 7.66
N ILE A 337 -2.82 1.97 8.06
CA ILE A 337 -2.59 2.56 9.39
C ILE A 337 -3.93 2.60 10.11
N ALA A 338 -4.03 1.95 11.27
CA ALA A 338 -5.30 1.82 12.02
C ALA A 338 -6.47 1.30 11.14
N GLY A 339 -6.18 0.38 10.19
CA GLY A 339 -7.15 -0.16 9.25
C GLY A 339 -7.55 0.79 8.11
N VAL A 340 -6.89 1.94 7.98
CA VAL A 340 -7.11 2.92 6.91
C VAL A 340 -6.01 2.79 5.85
N ARG A 341 -6.41 2.63 4.59
CA ARG A 341 -5.51 2.54 3.44
C ARG A 341 -4.90 3.91 3.12
N THR A 342 -3.57 4.01 3.11
CA THR A 342 -2.81 5.26 2.94
C THR A 342 -1.60 5.06 2.01
N ALA A 343 -1.04 6.15 1.49
CA ALA A 343 0.15 6.12 0.64
C ALA A 343 1.10 7.25 1.03
N PHE A 344 2.19 6.87 1.69
CA PHE A 344 3.35 7.71 1.99
C PHE A 344 4.54 6.80 2.27
N SER A 345 5.77 7.32 2.18
CA SER A 345 6.98 6.50 2.36
C SER A 345 7.07 5.97 3.79
N ILE A 346 7.14 4.65 3.92
CA ILE A 346 7.32 3.89 5.16
C ILE A 346 8.12 2.61 4.85
N PRO A 347 8.98 2.13 5.77
CA PRO A 347 9.67 0.87 5.61
C PRO A 347 8.68 -0.28 5.44
N GLU A 348 9.01 -1.20 4.56
CA GLU A 348 8.37 -2.50 4.53
C GLU A 348 8.90 -3.31 5.72
N VAL A 349 8.03 -3.54 6.70
CA VAL A 349 8.36 -4.28 7.91
C VAL A 349 7.45 -5.49 8.00
N VAL A 350 8.04 -6.66 8.22
CA VAL A 350 7.30 -7.87 8.58
C VAL A 350 7.43 -8.06 10.09
N SER A 351 6.32 -7.94 10.82
CA SER A 351 6.28 -8.06 12.27
C SER A 351 5.64 -9.38 12.71
N ILE A 352 6.20 -10.02 13.73
CA ILE A 352 5.60 -11.18 14.42
C ILE A 352 5.53 -10.94 15.93
N GLY A 353 4.53 -11.53 16.59
CA GLY A 353 4.35 -11.48 18.05
C GLY A 353 5.34 -12.37 18.80
N LEU A 354 6.62 -12.11 18.64
CA LEU A 354 7.72 -12.85 19.25
C LEU A 354 8.69 -11.89 19.94
N GLY A 355 9.04 -12.13 21.19
CA GLY A 355 10.02 -11.33 21.92
C GLY A 355 10.39 -11.97 23.24
N GLY A 356 11.22 -11.29 24.04
CA GLY A 356 11.70 -11.82 25.33
C GLY A 356 10.57 -12.30 26.27
N GLY A 357 9.46 -11.56 26.28
CA GLY A 357 8.29 -11.84 27.11
C GLY A 357 7.26 -12.79 26.49
N SER A 358 7.49 -13.34 25.29
CA SER A 358 6.56 -14.29 24.68
C SER A 358 6.34 -15.48 25.60
N LYS A 359 5.07 -15.75 25.94
CA LYS A 359 4.68 -16.83 26.85
C LYS A 359 4.94 -18.18 26.20
N VAL A 360 5.39 -19.13 27.01
CA VAL A 360 5.60 -20.52 26.60
C VAL A 360 4.51 -21.38 27.24
N GLU A 361 3.67 -22.01 26.42
CA GLU A 361 2.54 -22.80 26.86
C GLU A 361 2.68 -24.26 26.42
N THR A 362 2.31 -25.19 27.31
CA THR A 362 2.30 -26.63 27.04
C THR A 362 0.87 -27.16 27.08
N ALA A 363 0.33 -27.65 25.97
CA ALA A 363 -0.98 -28.27 25.97
C ALA A 363 -0.89 -29.78 26.29
N SER A 364 -1.79 -30.26 27.15
CA SER A 364 -2.05 -31.69 27.34
C SER A 364 -3.49 -31.98 26.89
N TYR A 365 -3.66 -32.85 25.89
CA TYR A 365 -5.00 -33.31 25.52
C TYR A 365 -5.55 -34.22 26.63
N PRO A 366 -6.78 -34.02 27.12
CA PRO A 366 -7.43 -35.03 27.94
C PRO A 366 -7.65 -36.27 27.07
N SER A 367 -7.15 -37.43 27.54
CA SER A 367 -7.37 -38.72 26.88
C SER A 367 -8.87 -38.96 26.72
N SER A 368 -9.35 -39.07 25.47
CA SER A 368 -10.73 -39.41 25.17
C SER A 368 -11.04 -40.82 25.69
N SER A 369 -12.05 -40.89 26.57
CA SER A 369 -12.69 -42.15 26.95
C SER A 369 -13.33 -42.77 25.70
N ALA A 370 -12.87 -43.97 25.36
CA ALA A 370 -13.40 -44.75 24.24
C ALA A 370 -14.90 -45.04 24.41
N SER A 371 -15.71 -44.65 23.41
CA SER A 371 -16.91 -45.38 23.05
C SER A 371 -17.12 -45.29 21.54
N SER A 372 -16.90 -46.39 20.83
CA SER A 372 -17.84 -46.93 19.85
C SER A 372 -17.18 -48.04 19.04
N THR A 373 -17.75 -49.22 19.21
CA THR A 373 -17.66 -50.42 18.39
C THR A 373 -17.75 -50.17 16.88
N ALA A 374 -16.83 -50.73 16.10
CA ALA A 374 -17.14 -51.39 14.83
C ALA A 374 -15.98 -52.29 14.37
N SER A 375 -16.35 -53.54 14.14
CA SER A 375 -15.61 -54.73 13.73
C SER A 375 -14.88 -54.64 12.39
N SER A 376 -13.70 -55.26 12.31
CA SER A 376 -13.14 -55.83 11.07
C SER A 376 -12.88 -57.33 11.28
N PRO A 377 -13.11 -58.21 10.30
CA PRO A 377 -12.72 -59.61 10.41
C PRO A 377 -11.30 -59.87 9.86
N SER A 378 -10.67 -60.81 10.55
CA SER A 378 -9.35 -61.43 10.47
C SER A 378 -9.01 -62.21 9.19
N SER A 379 -7.70 -62.40 8.90
CA SER A 379 -7.04 -63.75 8.97
C SER A 379 -5.59 -63.81 8.41
N THR A 380 -4.66 -64.31 9.27
CA THR A 380 -3.61 -65.37 9.04
C THR A 380 -2.42 -65.15 8.08
N SER A 381 -1.20 -65.71 8.21
CA SER A 381 -0.28 -66.16 9.29
C SER A 381 1.00 -66.73 8.62
N SER A 382 2.19 -66.13 8.86
CA SER A 382 3.59 -66.68 9.02
C SER A 382 4.24 -67.64 7.97
N PRO A 383 5.57 -68.00 8.05
CA PRO A 383 6.82 -67.18 8.05
C PRO A 383 7.99 -67.77 7.19
N SER A 384 9.08 -66.99 6.91
CA SER A 384 10.53 -67.37 7.02
C SER A 384 11.54 -66.64 6.08
N SER A 385 12.36 -65.73 6.66
CA SER A 385 13.85 -65.49 6.61
C SER A 385 14.70 -65.45 5.29
N PRO A 386 15.97 -64.95 5.29
CA PRO A 386 16.50 -63.62 5.69
C PRO A 386 17.57 -63.03 4.69
N SER A 387 17.88 -61.71 4.71
CA SER A 387 19.26 -61.18 4.50
C SER A 387 19.40 -59.64 4.62
N SER A 388 20.19 -59.23 5.62
CA SER A 388 21.16 -58.11 5.72
C SER A 388 20.98 -56.76 4.98
N SER A 389 20.81 -55.68 5.76
CA SER A 389 21.54 -54.40 5.62
C SER A 389 21.45 -53.59 6.95
N PRO A 390 22.49 -52.83 7.37
CA PRO A 390 22.54 -52.23 8.70
C PRO A 390 22.03 -50.77 8.78
N SER A 391 21.30 -50.52 9.86
CA SER A 391 21.14 -49.28 10.65
C SER A 391 20.47 -48.05 10.04
N SER A 392 19.14 -47.97 10.22
CA SER A 392 18.35 -46.75 10.34
C SER A 392 18.45 -46.14 11.76
N PRO A 393 18.23 -44.82 11.96
CA PRO A 393 18.26 -44.16 13.28
C PRO A 393 17.07 -44.58 14.17
N PRO A 394 17.15 -44.38 15.50
CA PRO A 394 16.38 -45.15 16.47
C PRO A 394 14.88 -44.82 16.48
N SER A 395 14.13 -45.86 16.83
CA SER A 395 12.69 -45.91 17.10
C SER A 395 12.16 -44.74 17.94
N GLN A 396 11.07 -44.14 17.46
CA GLN A 396 10.21 -43.22 18.21
C GLN A 396 9.78 -43.88 19.53
N CYS A 397 10.17 -43.25 20.64
CA CYS A 397 9.70 -43.60 21.97
C CYS A 397 8.25 -43.10 22.13
N SER A 398 7.38 -43.99 22.58
CA SER A 398 5.97 -43.77 22.89
C SER A 398 5.82 -42.90 24.14
N SER A 399 5.81 -41.58 23.95
CA SER A 399 5.19 -40.62 24.87
C SER A 399 4.53 -39.53 24.04
N CYS A 400 3.27 -39.21 24.35
CA CYS A 400 2.44 -38.25 23.62
C CYS A 400 3.21 -36.93 23.38
N PRO A 401 3.26 -36.36 22.15
CA PRO A 401 3.97 -35.11 21.95
C PRO A 401 3.22 -34.00 22.68
N THR A 402 3.82 -33.46 23.74
CA THR A 402 3.37 -32.22 24.35
C THR A 402 3.54 -31.12 23.31
N SER A 403 2.45 -30.56 22.77
CA SER A 403 2.56 -29.43 21.86
C SER A 403 2.95 -28.20 22.67
N VAL A 404 4.10 -27.62 22.34
CA VAL A 404 4.63 -26.40 22.97
C VAL A 404 4.46 -25.25 21.98
N SER A 405 3.91 -24.14 22.43
CA SER A 405 3.79 -22.91 21.64
C SER A 405 4.54 -21.76 22.31
N VAL A 406 5.11 -20.86 21.50
CA VAL A 406 5.79 -19.65 21.96
C VAL A 406 5.10 -18.44 21.37
N GLY A 407 4.52 -17.59 22.21
CA GLY A 407 3.67 -16.48 21.76
C GLY A 407 2.34 -16.96 21.15
N PRO A 408 1.57 -16.05 20.52
CA PRO A 408 1.85 -14.62 20.34
C PRO A 408 1.64 -13.78 21.61
N SER A 409 0.99 -14.35 22.64
CA SER A 409 0.81 -13.71 23.94
C SER A 409 2.15 -13.40 24.60
N SER A 410 2.31 -12.22 25.19
CA SER A 410 3.56 -11.79 25.82
C SER A 410 3.30 -11.03 27.12
N VAL A 411 4.27 -11.10 28.04
CA VAL A 411 4.32 -10.26 29.26
C VAL A 411 5.13 -8.96 29.06
N GLY A 412 5.76 -8.77 27.89
CA GLY A 412 6.31 -7.49 27.40
C GLY A 412 6.96 -6.58 28.46
N HIS A 413 6.31 -5.45 28.75
CA HIS A 413 6.77 -4.42 29.71
C HIS A 413 6.87 -4.90 31.16
N GLU A 414 6.15 -5.97 31.52
CA GLU A 414 6.18 -6.61 32.83
C GLU A 414 7.20 -7.76 32.90
N LEU A 415 8.07 -7.94 31.90
CA LEU A 415 9.03 -9.05 31.85
C LEU A 415 9.81 -9.22 33.15
N LEU A 416 10.34 -8.12 33.71
CA LEU A 416 11.12 -8.14 34.95
C LEU A 416 10.29 -8.55 36.18
N ALA A 417 8.97 -8.41 36.14
CA ALA A 417 8.07 -8.78 37.23
C ALA A 417 7.41 -10.16 37.01
N GLN A 418 7.24 -10.58 35.76
CA GLN A 418 6.44 -11.76 35.39
C GLN A 418 7.28 -12.97 35.00
N ALA A 419 8.46 -12.80 34.41
CA ALA A 419 9.28 -13.94 33.98
C ALA A 419 9.88 -14.68 35.18
N ARG A 420 9.97 -16.01 35.07
CA ARG A 420 10.44 -16.89 36.15
C ARG A 420 11.88 -16.61 36.57
N VAL A 421 12.75 -16.28 35.62
CA VAL A 421 14.16 -15.96 35.86
C VAL A 421 14.36 -14.70 36.72
N PHE A 422 13.33 -13.85 36.85
CA PHE A 422 13.32 -12.70 37.75
C PHE A 422 12.45 -12.90 39.00
N GLY A 423 11.92 -14.10 39.22
CA GLY A 423 11.07 -14.43 40.37
C GLY A 423 9.56 -14.31 40.12
N GLY A 424 9.13 -14.09 38.87
CA GLY A 424 7.73 -14.06 38.48
C GLY A 424 7.12 -15.45 38.21
N PRO A 425 5.79 -15.54 37.97
CA PRO A 425 5.09 -16.81 37.81
C PRO A 425 5.03 -17.35 36.38
N THR A 426 5.38 -16.55 35.37
CA THR A 426 5.10 -16.85 33.95
C THR A 426 6.35 -17.39 33.26
N LEU A 427 6.24 -18.54 32.59
CA LEU A 427 7.31 -19.08 31.73
C LEU A 427 7.34 -18.33 30.39
N THR A 428 8.51 -17.81 30.03
CA THR A 428 8.73 -16.93 28.86
C THR A 428 9.86 -17.42 27.96
N ALA A 429 9.97 -16.86 26.75
CA ALA A 429 11.08 -17.13 25.84
C ALA A 429 12.45 -16.80 26.46
N THR A 430 12.55 -15.73 27.25
CA THR A 430 13.76 -15.41 28.03
C THR A 430 14.13 -16.52 29.02
N ASP A 431 13.14 -17.13 29.70
CA ASP A 431 13.38 -18.22 30.63
C ASP A 431 13.97 -19.45 29.93
N ILE A 432 13.50 -19.77 28.71
CA ILE A 432 14.01 -20.90 27.93
C ILE A 432 15.49 -20.72 27.58
N VAL A 433 15.88 -19.55 27.08
CA VAL A 433 17.29 -19.32 26.67
C VAL A 433 18.25 -19.26 27.85
N VAL A 434 17.79 -18.80 29.03
CA VAL A 434 18.58 -18.83 30.27
C VAL A 434 18.68 -20.27 30.80
N ALA A 435 17.58 -21.03 30.78
CA ALA A 435 17.57 -22.42 31.24
C ALA A 435 18.45 -23.35 30.39
N GLU A 436 18.70 -23.02 29.12
CA GLU A 436 19.65 -23.74 28.26
C GLU A 436 21.11 -23.37 28.51
N GLY A 437 21.37 -22.33 29.31
CA GLY A 437 22.71 -21.83 29.60
C GLY A 437 23.31 -20.99 28.46
N SER A 438 22.51 -20.62 27.46
CA SER A 438 22.95 -19.81 26.31
C SER A 438 23.21 -18.35 26.67
N VAL A 439 22.60 -17.85 27.76
CA VAL A 439 22.65 -16.45 28.16
C VAL A 439 22.72 -16.34 29.69
N GLN A 440 23.55 -15.41 30.19
CA GLN A 440 23.55 -15.04 31.61
C GLN A 440 22.64 -13.82 31.82
N LEU A 441 21.41 -14.07 32.30
CA LEU A 441 20.43 -13.03 32.62
C LEU A 441 19.54 -13.49 33.77
N GLY A 442 19.26 -12.61 34.74
CA GLY A 442 18.47 -12.93 35.94
C GLY A 442 19.09 -14.03 36.80
N ASP A 443 18.26 -14.78 37.52
CA ASP A 443 18.67 -15.94 38.33
C ASP A 443 18.30 -17.26 37.64
N ALA A 444 19.31 -17.90 37.03
CA ALA A 444 19.16 -19.16 36.30
C ALA A 444 18.67 -20.32 37.17
N SER A 445 18.80 -20.26 38.50
CA SER A 445 18.33 -21.32 39.39
C SER A 445 16.80 -21.46 39.37
N LEU A 446 16.09 -20.37 39.09
CA LEU A 446 14.62 -20.29 39.10
C LEU A 446 13.94 -20.96 37.88
N VAL A 447 14.73 -21.31 36.88
CA VAL A 447 14.28 -21.93 35.62
C VAL A 447 14.94 -23.28 35.36
N SER A 448 15.70 -23.80 36.34
CA SER A 448 16.42 -25.06 36.24
C SER A 448 15.52 -26.31 36.24
N ASP A 449 14.28 -26.17 36.74
CA ASP A 449 13.24 -27.19 36.80
C ASP A 449 12.45 -27.34 35.49
N VAL A 450 12.66 -26.47 34.49
CA VAL A 450 11.95 -26.55 33.21
C VAL A 450 12.39 -27.82 32.46
N PRO A 451 11.46 -28.72 32.09
CA PRO A 451 11.78 -29.99 31.42
C PRO A 451 12.62 -29.81 30.16
N VAL A 452 13.51 -30.76 29.89
CA VAL A 452 14.41 -30.71 28.71
C VAL A 452 13.60 -30.72 27.41
N GLU A 453 12.54 -31.52 27.38
CA GLU A 453 11.64 -31.68 26.24
C GLU A 453 10.91 -30.36 25.92
N THR A 454 10.47 -29.64 26.95
CA THR A 454 9.82 -28.33 26.81
C THR A 454 10.80 -27.28 26.28
N ARG A 455 12.03 -27.24 26.80
CA ARG A 455 13.09 -26.34 26.31
C ARG A 455 13.38 -26.56 24.82
N GLN A 456 13.63 -27.82 24.44
CA GLN A 456 13.92 -28.18 23.05
C GLN A 456 12.74 -27.93 22.10
N ALA A 457 11.50 -28.17 22.53
CA ALA A 457 10.32 -27.88 21.74
C ALA A 457 10.11 -26.36 21.57
N ALA A 458 10.21 -25.58 22.64
CA ALA A 458 10.12 -24.12 22.59
C ALA A 458 11.23 -23.50 21.73
N ARG A 459 12.46 -24.00 21.82
CA ARG A 459 13.58 -23.54 20.98
C ARG A 459 13.36 -23.82 19.50
N ARG A 460 12.82 -24.99 19.14
CA ARG A 460 12.47 -25.30 17.75
C ARG A 460 11.38 -24.36 17.22
N GLU A 461 10.36 -24.07 18.03
CA GLU A 461 9.31 -23.13 17.67
C GLU A 461 9.85 -21.71 17.49
N LEU A 462 10.72 -21.23 18.41
CA LEU A 462 11.41 -19.94 18.30
C LEU A 462 12.18 -19.81 16.98
N ASN A 463 13.00 -20.80 16.66
CA ASN A 463 13.78 -20.81 15.43
C ASN A 463 12.87 -20.84 14.20
N PHE A 464 11.83 -21.69 14.21
CA PHE A 464 10.87 -21.77 13.12
C PHE A 464 10.18 -20.42 12.85
N LEU A 465 9.75 -19.72 13.91
CA LEU A 465 9.13 -18.40 13.79
C LEU A 465 10.11 -17.35 13.22
N LEU A 466 11.36 -17.32 13.69
CA LEU A 466 12.41 -16.41 13.19
C LEU A 466 12.77 -16.71 11.73
N GLU A 467 12.99 -17.98 11.38
CA GLU A 467 13.29 -18.42 10.01
C GLU A 467 12.14 -18.04 9.07
N THR A 468 10.89 -18.24 9.50
CA THR A 468 9.70 -17.92 8.69
C THR A 468 9.59 -16.42 8.42
N VAL A 469 9.83 -15.56 9.41
CA VAL A 469 9.73 -14.11 9.22
C VAL A 469 10.88 -13.55 8.40
N ILE A 470 12.10 -14.08 8.59
CA ILE A 470 13.25 -13.77 7.77
C ILE A 470 12.93 -14.12 6.32
N ASP A 471 12.48 -15.35 6.07
CA ASP A 471 12.21 -15.81 4.70
C ASP A 471 11.18 -14.94 3.98
N LYS A 472 10.11 -14.51 4.67
CA LYS A 472 9.10 -13.58 4.11
C LYS A 472 9.71 -12.27 3.60
N MET A 473 10.75 -11.75 4.26
CA MET A 473 11.38 -10.49 3.88
C MET A 473 12.47 -10.66 2.81
N LYS A 474 13.01 -11.87 2.65
CA LYS A 474 14.08 -12.13 1.70
C LYS A 474 13.63 -11.87 0.26
N MET A 475 14.51 -11.22 -0.49
CA MET A 475 14.40 -10.98 -1.92
C MET A 475 14.87 -12.14 -2.76
N SER A 476 15.46 -13.16 -2.17
CA SER A 476 15.69 -14.42 -2.84
C SER A 476 15.77 -15.47 -1.73
N THR A 477 16.44 -16.60 -1.93
CA THR A 477 16.97 -17.37 -0.79
C THR A 477 18.46 -17.49 -0.79
N ALA A 478 19.14 -16.72 -1.64
CA ALA A 478 20.54 -16.42 -1.41
C ALA A 478 20.70 -16.15 0.10
N PRO A 479 21.59 -16.89 0.78
CA PRO A 479 21.83 -16.71 2.19
C PRO A 479 22.04 -15.22 2.48
N VAL A 480 21.21 -14.67 3.37
CA VAL A 480 21.24 -13.24 3.69
C VAL A 480 22.22 -12.97 4.81
N HIS A 481 22.67 -11.73 4.90
CA HIS A 481 23.33 -11.24 6.10
C HIS A 481 22.27 -10.67 7.02
N VAL A 482 22.15 -11.20 8.24
CA VAL A 482 21.20 -10.71 9.23
C VAL A 482 21.95 -9.90 10.27
N ILE A 483 21.53 -8.67 10.50
CA ILE A 483 21.96 -7.89 11.66
C ILE A 483 20.91 -8.08 12.75
N LEU A 484 21.34 -8.66 13.87
CA LEU A 484 20.48 -8.89 15.03
C LEU A 484 20.61 -7.71 15.99
N VAL A 485 19.49 -7.02 16.21
CA VAL A 485 19.39 -5.87 17.12
C VAL A 485 18.20 -6.01 18.07
N GLY A 486 18.10 -5.09 19.02
CA GLY A 486 17.07 -5.12 20.05
C GLY A 486 17.50 -5.91 21.30
N GLY A 487 16.82 -5.67 22.41
CA GLY A 487 17.15 -6.30 23.70
C GLY A 487 16.85 -7.81 23.74
N GLY A 488 15.96 -8.28 22.87
CA GLY A 488 15.62 -9.68 22.70
C GLY A 488 16.48 -10.41 21.66
N SER A 489 17.51 -9.77 21.09
CA SER A 489 18.38 -10.42 20.09
C SER A 489 19.04 -11.70 20.62
N ILE A 490 19.16 -11.81 21.95
CA ILE A 490 19.59 -13.02 22.68
C ILE A 490 18.73 -14.27 22.45
N LEU A 491 17.52 -14.10 21.89
CA LEU A 491 16.63 -15.20 21.55
C LEU A 491 17.06 -15.93 20.27
N ALA A 492 17.76 -15.23 19.38
CA ALA A 492 18.24 -15.80 18.13
C ALA A 492 19.33 -16.84 18.40
N ALA A 493 19.27 -17.96 17.69
CA ALA A 493 20.32 -18.96 17.72
C ALA A 493 21.52 -18.51 16.85
N ASP A 494 22.70 -19.08 17.13
CA ASP A 494 23.92 -18.82 16.34
C ASP A 494 23.76 -19.23 14.87
N TYR A 495 22.89 -20.20 14.60
CA TYR A 495 22.52 -20.65 13.27
C TYR A 495 21.03 -20.43 13.03
N ILE A 496 20.73 -19.70 11.96
CA ILE A 496 19.38 -19.50 11.43
C ILE A 496 19.39 -19.99 9.99
N ARG A 497 18.48 -20.89 9.63
CA ARG A 497 18.42 -21.41 8.28
C ARG A 497 18.23 -20.28 7.25
N GLY A 498 18.99 -20.34 6.17
CA GLY A 498 18.91 -19.35 5.08
C GLY A 498 19.61 -18.02 5.37
N VAL A 499 20.43 -17.96 6.43
CA VAL A 499 21.28 -16.83 6.81
C VAL A 499 22.75 -17.26 6.69
N ASP A 500 23.55 -16.52 5.93
CA ASP A 500 25.00 -16.76 5.76
C ASP A 500 25.79 -16.26 6.97
N LYS A 501 25.40 -15.07 7.44
CA LYS A 501 26.12 -14.35 8.49
C LYS A 501 25.15 -13.65 9.42
N CYS A 502 25.23 -13.97 10.71
CA CYS A 502 24.59 -13.21 11.78
C CYS A 502 25.58 -12.18 12.32
N ILE A 503 25.24 -10.91 12.22
CA ILE A 503 26.04 -9.79 12.71
C ILE A 503 25.43 -9.34 14.03
N HIS A 504 26.22 -9.35 15.10
CA HIS A 504 25.84 -8.90 16.43
C HIS A 504 26.68 -7.66 16.81
N PRO A 505 26.17 -6.44 16.58
CA PRO A 505 26.92 -5.24 16.92
C PRO A 505 27.06 -5.07 18.44
N ILE A 506 28.17 -4.47 18.89
CA ILE A 506 28.49 -4.28 20.33
C ILE A 506 27.34 -3.60 21.08
N HIS A 507 26.72 -2.59 20.47
CA HIS A 507 25.62 -1.82 21.05
C HIS A 507 24.24 -2.19 20.46
N GLN A 508 24.04 -3.46 20.08
CA GLN A 508 22.80 -3.99 19.47
C GLN A 508 21.52 -3.59 20.21
N GLY A 509 21.54 -3.51 21.55
CA GLY A 509 20.38 -3.16 22.37
C GLY A 509 20.00 -1.67 22.36
N ALA A 510 20.83 -0.81 21.76
CA ALA A 510 20.62 0.63 21.62
C ALA A 510 20.49 1.06 20.15
N ALA A 511 20.29 0.12 19.21
CA ALA A 511 20.23 0.39 17.78
C ALA A 511 19.25 1.52 17.43
N ASN A 512 18.05 1.55 18.03
CA ASN A 512 17.04 2.56 17.73
C ASN A 512 17.52 3.97 18.13
N ALA A 513 18.03 4.12 19.35
CA ALA A 513 18.56 5.40 19.81
C ALA A 513 19.79 5.85 18.99
N VAL A 514 20.65 4.91 18.58
CA VAL A 514 21.78 5.20 17.68
C VAL A 514 21.27 5.64 16.30
N GLY A 515 20.28 4.95 15.74
CA GLY A 515 19.66 5.29 14.46
C GLY A 515 19.07 6.69 14.44
N ALA A 516 18.37 7.08 15.52
CA ALA A 516 17.90 8.45 15.68
C ALA A 516 19.07 9.44 15.66
N ALA A 517 20.15 9.18 16.40
CA ALA A 517 21.29 10.08 16.51
C ALA A 517 22.06 10.29 15.19
N ILE A 518 22.10 9.28 14.32
CA ILE A 518 22.87 9.28 13.06
C ILE A 518 22.03 9.66 11.84
N GLY A 519 20.74 9.93 12.02
CA GLY A 519 19.82 10.30 10.94
C GLY A 519 20.34 11.45 10.07
N LYS A 520 19.98 11.40 8.78
CA LYS A 520 20.38 12.39 7.76
C LYS A 520 19.22 13.29 7.39
N ILE A 521 19.52 14.51 6.95
CA ILE A 521 18.52 15.44 6.43
C ILE A 521 18.28 15.14 4.95
N CYS A 522 17.01 15.17 4.54
CA CYS A 522 16.56 14.76 3.21
C CYS A 522 15.94 15.92 2.41
N GLY A 523 16.39 16.06 1.17
CA GLY A 523 15.74 16.84 0.13
C GLY A 523 15.14 15.92 -0.92
N GLU A 524 13.86 16.08 -1.20
CA GLU A 524 13.12 15.23 -2.13
C GLU A 524 12.41 16.12 -3.15
N ILE A 525 12.45 15.69 -4.41
CA ILE A 525 11.76 16.29 -5.53
C ILE A 525 10.91 15.22 -6.18
N ASP A 526 9.63 15.49 -6.38
CA ASP A 526 8.71 14.68 -7.16
C ASP A 526 8.03 15.61 -8.15
N THR A 527 8.35 15.47 -9.43
CA THR A 527 7.95 16.42 -10.47
C THR A 527 7.53 15.70 -11.73
N VAL A 528 6.62 16.30 -12.49
CA VAL A 528 6.25 15.80 -13.82
C VAL A 528 6.81 16.74 -14.87
N GLU A 529 7.50 16.17 -15.85
CA GLU A 529 8.23 16.88 -16.88
C GLU A 529 7.83 16.37 -18.27
N ILE A 530 7.46 17.32 -19.12
CA ILE A 530 7.20 17.08 -20.53
C ILE A 530 8.54 17.19 -21.27
N LEU A 531 8.98 16.10 -21.91
CA LEU A 531 10.29 15.98 -22.59
C LEU A 531 10.32 16.55 -24.01
N GLN A 532 9.22 17.10 -24.54
CA GLN A 532 9.18 17.54 -25.93
C GLN A 532 10.25 18.60 -26.22
N GLY A 533 11.27 18.22 -27.00
CA GLY A 533 12.42 19.09 -27.34
C GLY A 533 13.42 19.32 -26.21
N LYS A 534 13.27 18.65 -25.06
CA LYS A 534 14.22 18.68 -23.93
C LYS A 534 15.06 17.40 -23.91
N ASP A 535 16.33 17.52 -23.50
CA ASP A 535 17.17 16.36 -23.19
C ASP A 535 16.77 15.78 -21.83
N GLU A 536 16.36 14.52 -21.79
CA GLU A 536 15.94 13.81 -20.57
C GLU A 536 17.02 13.88 -19.48
N ASN A 537 18.29 13.71 -19.84
CA ASN A 537 19.39 13.73 -18.87
C ASN A 537 19.53 15.11 -18.22
N ALA A 538 19.33 16.18 -18.98
CA ALA A 538 19.37 17.55 -18.47
C ALA A 538 18.20 17.83 -17.50
N VAL A 539 17.01 17.28 -17.79
CA VAL A 539 15.84 17.41 -16.91
C VAL A 539 16.08 16.68 -15.58
N ILE A 540 16.60 15.45 -15.63
CA ILE A 540 16.95 14.68 -14.42
C ILE A 540 18.02 15.42 -13.61
N ALA A 541 19.05 15.96 -14.26
CA ALA A 541 20.11 16.72 -13.58
C ALA A 541 19.55 17.95 -12.84
N ALA A 542 18.63 18.69 -13.45
CA ALA A 542 17.97 19.83 -12.81
C ALA A 542 17.12 19.42 -11.58
N ALA A 543 16.43 18.26 -11.66
CA ALA A 543 15.71 17.72 -10.50
C ALA A 543 16.67 17.32 -9.36
N CYS A 544 17.83 16.72 -9.69
CA CYS A 544 18.89 16.43 -8.72
C CYS A 544 19.43 17.68 -8.02
N GLU A 545 19.72 18.75 -8.77
CA GLU A 545 20.18 20.02 -8.19
C GLU A 545 19.14 20.62 -7.22
N LYS A 546 17.86 20.59 -7.59
CA LYS A 546 16.76 21.03 -6.70
C LYS A 546 16.67 20.19 -5.43
N ALA A 547 16.84 18.86 -5.53
CA ALA A 547 16.83 17.97 -4.36
C ALA A 547 17.99 18.28 -3.40
N ILE A 548 19.20 18.50 -3.95
CA ILE A 548 20.39 18.90 -3.17
C ILE A 548 20.15 20.24 -2.48
N ALA A 549 19.68 21.26 -3.22
CA ALA A 549 19.39 22.58 -2.65
C ALA A 549 18.34 22.51 -1.54
N THR A 550 17.31 21.67 -1.71
CA THR A 550 16.28 21.43 -0.69
C THR A 550 16.89 20.81 0.56
N ALA A 551 17.75 19.78 0.45
CA ALA A 551 18.42 19.17 1.59
C ALA A 551 19.27 20.19 2.37
N VAL A 552 20.05 21.01 1.67
CA VAL A 552 20.89 22.05 2.27
C VAL A 552 20.04 23.10 2.97
N SER A 553 18.93 23.54 2.37
CA SER A 553 18.01 24.52 2.98
C SER A 553 17.39 24.02 4.29
N LYS A 554 17.22 22.70 4.44
CA LYS A 554 16.73 22.04 5.64
C LYS A 554 17.82 21.78 6.70
N GLY A 555 19.06 22.19 6.43
CA GLY A 555 20.17 22.09 7.38
C GLY A 555 21.16 20.95 7.12
N ALA A 556 21.15 20.33 5.93
CA ALA A 556 22.18 19.37 5.52
C ALA A 556 23.51 20.07 5.20
N ALA A 557 24.63 19.43 5.54
CA ALA A 557 25.97 19.94 5.23
C ALA A 557 26.24 19.80 3.73
N ALA A 558 26.47 20.93 3.05
CA ALA A 558 26.59 20.99 1.60
C ALA A 558 27.75 20.14 1.03
N ASP A 559 28.80 19.90 1.81
CA ASP A 559 29.94 19.05 1.47
C ASP A 559 29.66 17.54 1.56
N ASP A 560 28.51 17.15 2.14
CA ASP A 560 28.14 15.74 2.37
C ASP A 560 26.84 15.33 1.64
N VAL A 561 26.14 16.27 1.02
CA VAL A 561 24.86 15.96 0.35
C VAL A 561 25.11 15.15 -0.92
N LYS A 562 24.45 14.00 -1.03
CA LYS A 562 24.51 13.11 -2.20
C LYS A 562 23.14 12.62 -2.64
N ILE A 563 23.01 12.37 -3.94
CA ILE A 563 21.82 11.72 -4.51
C ILE A 563 21.85 10.24 -4.13
N VAL A 564 20.77 9.76 -3.51
CA VAL A 564 20.61 8.36 -3.09
C VAL A 564 19.58 7.61 -3.92
N GLU A 565 18.69 8.33 -4.61
CA GLU A 565 17.63 7.74 -5.41
C GLU A 565 17.21 8.67 -6.55
N VAL A 566 17.01 8.09 -7.74
CA VAL A 566 16.40 8.73 -8.91
C VAL A 566 15.46 7.72 -9.55
N ASN A 567 14.15 7.94 -9.45
CA ASN A 567 13.14 7.15 -10.12
C ASN A 567 12.52 7.96 -11.26
N LYS A 568 12.32 7.32 -12.40
CA LYS A 568 11.60 7.90 -13.55
C LYS A 568 10.46 7.00 -13.98
N MET A 569 9.29 7.59 -14.22
CA MET A 569 8.08 6.87 -14.60
C MET A 569 7.37 7.59 -15.75
N PRO A 570 7.17 6.96 -16.92
CA PRO A 570 6.40 7.59 -17.99
C PRO A 570 4.92 7.70 -17.60
N LEU A 571 4.29 8.84 -17.92
CA LEU A 571 2.85 9.08 -17.70
C LEU A 571 2.02 8.76 -18.94
N GLN A 572 1.04 7.88 -18.77
CA GLN A 572 0.25 7.32 -19.87
C GLN A 572 -0.62 8.36 -20.60
N TYR A 573 -0.95 8.07 -21.87
CA TYR A 573 -1.94 8.79 -22.71
C TYR A 573 -1.67 10.29 -22.98
N MET A 574 -0.46 10.76 -22.72
CA MET A 574 -0.01 12.10 -23.11
C MET A 574 0.52 12.07 -24.55
N SER A 575 0.11 13.03 -25.38
CA SER A 575 0.61 13.16 -26.77
C SER A 575 2.10 13.54 -26.85
N GLN A 576 2.66 14.00 -25.72
CA GLN A 576 4.07 14.34 -25.54
C GLN A 576 4.68 13.36 -24.53
N VAL A 577 5.92 12.91 -24.77
CA VAL A 577 6.65 12.05 -23.82
C VAL A 577 6.76 12.79 -22.50
N THR A 578 5.96 12.39 -21.52
CA THR A 578 5.89 13.02 -20.20
C THR A 578 6.35 12.01 -19.17
N ILE A 579 7.29 12.40 -18.32
CA ILE A 579 7.84 11.55 -17.28
C ILE A 579 7.63 12.21 -15.91
N ARG A 580 7.27 11.40 -14.93
CA ARG A 580 7.41 11.75 -13.51
C ARG A 580 8.82 11.39 -13.06
N ILE A 581 9.49 12.31 -12.39
CA ILE A 581 10.85 12.17 -11.86
C ILE A 581 10.78 12.35 -10.36
N GLN A 582 11.28 11.37 -9.62
CA GLN A 582 11.45 11.42 -8.18
C GLN A 582 12.95 11.37 -7.86
N VAL A 583 13.47 12.36 -7.14
CA VAL A 583 14.87 12.43 -6.73
C VAL A 583 14.98 12.64 -5.25
N ARG A 584 15.88 11.87 -4.61
CA ARG A 584 16.20 12.01 -3.19
C ARG A 584 17.67 12.32 -2.98
N ALA A 585 17.95 13.37 -2.23
CA ALA A 585 19.27 13.79 -1.79
C ALA A 585 19.34 13.76 -0.25
N VAL A 586 20.42 13.25 0.32
CA VAL A 586 20.60 13.19 1.78
C VAL A 586 21.98 13.69 2.19
N GLY A 587 22.08 14.30 3.36
CA GLY A 587 23.34 14.71 3.96
C GLY A 587 23.26 14.80 5.49
N ARG A 588 24.42 14.76 6.15
CA ARG A 588 24.53 14.93 7.61
C ARG A 588 24.06 16.33 8.04
N PRO A 589 23.48 16.49 9.24
CA PRO A 589 23.23 17.81 9.80
C PRO A 589 24.51 18.68 9.89
N VAL A 590 24.39 19.97 9.56
CA VAL A 590 25.47 20.96 9.63
C VAL A 590 26.07 21.03 11.04
N VAL A 591 27.40 21.18 11.12
CA VAL A 591 28.12 21.53 12.35
C VAL A 591 28.26 23.07 12.40
N PRO A 592 27.80 23.76 13.45
CA PRO A 592 27.87 25.22 13.53
C PRO A 592 29.31 25.77 13.37
N VAL A 593 29.46 26.82 12.55
CA VAL A 593 30.75 27.40 12.12
C VAL A 593 31.49 28.15 13.23
N GLU A 594 30.82 28.58 14.31
CA GLU A 594 31.47 29.25 15.45
C GLU A 594 32.53 28.40 16.18
N PHE A 595 32.67 27.11 15.83
CA PHE A 595 33.63 26.19 16.44
C PHE A 595 34.67 25.59 15.47
N SER A 596 34.74 26.05 14.20
CA SER A 596 35.61 25.44 13.17
C SER A 596 36.85 26.23 12.75
N SER A 597 37.24 27.33 13.41
CA SER A 597 38.41 28.12 12.99
C SER A 597 39.60 28.01 13.96
N SER A 598 40.53 27.10 13.68
CA SER A 598 41.93 27.25 14.10
C SER A 598 42.89 26.78 13.02
N SER A 599 42.88 27.44 11.85
CA SER A 599 44.03 27.52 10.94
C SER A 599 43.70 28.36 9.69
N SER A 600 44.02 29.64 9.74
CA SER A 600 44.78 30.32 8.67
C SER A 600 44.83 31.83 8.92
N SER A 601 45.95 32.38 8.50
CA SER A 601 46.45 33.73 8.68
C SER A 601 45.54 34.85 8.16
N SER A 602 45.59 35.96 8.90
CA SER A 602 45.16 37.31 8.57
C SER A 602 45.27 37.71 7.09
N SER A 603 44.18 38.18 6.51
CA SER A 603 44.21 39.34 5.60
C SER A 603 42.90 40.11 5.67
N SER A 604 43.05 41.42 5.83
CA SER A 604 42.02 42.46 5.95
C SER A 604 41.20 42.65 4.68
N LEU A 605 39.91 42.99 4.80
CA LEU A 605 39.21 43.98 3.96
C LEU A 605 37.86 44.38 4.58
N SER A 606 37.51 45.65 4.41
CA SER A 606 36.57 46.50 5.17
C SER A 606 35.06 46.24 4.92
N PRO A 607 34.14 46.71 5.80
CA PRO A 607 32.70 46.54 5.64
C PRO A 607 32.04 47.70 4.85
N PRO A 608 30.96 47.46 4.08
CA PRO A 608 30.08 48.53 3.63
C PRO A 608 28.82 48.65 4.49
N LEU A 609 28.73 49.81 5.16
CA LEU A 609 27.59 50.72 5.26
C LEU A 609 26.20 50.18 5.67
N SER A 610 25.85 50.44 6.93
CA SER A 610 24.48 50.47 7.44
C SER A 610 23.74 51.76 7.03
N LEU A 611 22.51 51.66 6.54
CA LEU A 611 21.57 52.78 6.43
C LEU A 611 20.50 52.67 7.52
N ALA A 612 20.37 53.78 8.25
CA ALA A 612 19.70 53.90 9.53
C ALA A 612 18.17 53.94 9.46
N SER A 613 17.52 53.26 10.39
CA SER A 613 16.13 53.47 10.79
C SER A 613 16.04 54.55 11.89
N ARG A 614 15.11 55.50 11.73
CA ARG A 614 14.78 56.53 12.72
C ARG A 614 13.57 56.11 13.57
N PRO A 615 13.49 56.50 14.86
CA PRO A 615 12.45 56.06 15.80
C PRO A 615 11.28 57.04 15.88
N ILE A 616 10.08 56.54 16.21
CA ILE A 616 8.92 57.36 16.63
C ILE A 616 8.40 56.85 17.99
N SER A 617 8.15 57.81 18.89
CA SER A 617 7.74 57.66 20.30
C SER A 617 6.20 57.49 20.49
N PRO A 618 5.70 57.20 21.73
CA PRO A 618 4.38 56.59 21.94
C PRO A 618 3.28 57.49 22.59
N LEU A 619 2.05 56.93 22.62
CA LEU A 619 0.85 57.15 23.48
C LEU A 619 -0.14 58.31 23.12
N PRO A 620 -1.43 58.33 23.60
CA PRO A 620 -2.15 57.42 24.53
C PRO A 620 -3.63 57.02 24.15
N SER A 621 -4.17 56.11 24.98
CA SER A 621 -5.57 55.64 25.15
C SER A 621 -6.67 56.71 25.35
N PRO A 622 -7.98 56.33 25.24
CA PRO A 622 -8.86 56.52 26.41
C PRO A 622 -9.93 55.44 26.66
N ARG A 623 -10.60 55.59 27.81
CA ARG A 623 -11.43 54.67 28.61
C ARG A 623 -12.96 54.73 28.31
N SER A 624 -13.61 53.58 28.49
CA SER A 624 -14.84 53.25 29.27
C SER A 624 -16.25 53.88 29.02
N SER A 625 -17.20 52.95 28.75
CA SER A 625 -18.60 52.79 29.31
C SER A 625 -19.78 53.65 28.80
N PRO A 626 -21.07 53.26 28.96
CA PRO A 626 -21.70 51.93 29.22
C PRO A 626 -23.00 51.59 28.38
N ILE A 627 -23.34 50.29 28.30
CA ILE A 627 -24.65 49.55 28.39
C ILE A 627 -25.96 50.40 28.33
N PRO A 628 -27.06 50.03 27.59
CA PRO A 628 -27.86 48.82 27.90
C PRO A 628 -28.58 48.07 26.75
N SER A 629 -28.85 46.78 27.00
CA SER A 629 -29.91 45.95 26.40
C SER A 629 -31.29 46.35 26.93
N PRO A 630 -32.41 46.12 26.20
CA PRO A 630 -33.17 44.87 26.46
C PRO A 630 -34.06 44.35 25.30
N SER A 631 -34.57 43.13 25.55
CA SER A 631 -35.92 42.59 25.23
C SER A 631 -36.27 42.10 23.81
N HIS A 632 -36.48 40.77 23.74
CA HIS A 632 -37.46 40.12 22.86
C HIS A 632 -38.89 40.65 23.12
N PRO A 633 -39.79 40.59 22.12
CA PRO A 633 -40.77 39.51 22.14
C PRO A 633 -41.14 38.92 20.76
N HIS A 634 -41.64 37.69 20.83
CA HIS A 634 -42.31 36.91 19.79
C HIS A 634 -43.55 37.61 19.21
N THR A 635 -43.86 37.42 17.92
CA THR A 635 -45.22 37.16 17.40
C THR A 635 -45.19 36.53 16.00
N HIS A 636 -46.26 35.78 15.74
CA HIS A 636 -46.55 34.84 14.66
C HIS A 636 -46.88 35.43 13.27
N ASP A 637 -46.68 34.56 12.28
CA ASP A 637 -47.47 34.24 11.08
C ASP A 637 -47.44 35.02 9.75
N ASP A 638 -47.62 34.19 8.72
CA ASP A 638 -48.11 34.40 7.35
C ASP A 638 -47.14 34.71 6.17
N SER A 639 -46.66 33.61 5.58
CA SER A 639 -47.00 33.17 4.22
C SER A 639 -46.41 33.85 2.95
N VAL A 640 -45.90 32.96 2.07
CA VAL A 640 -45.85 32.97 0.58
C VAL A 640 -44.66 33.60 -0.18
N SER A 641 -43.88 32.65 -0.74
CA SER A 641 -43.19 32.64 -2.05
C SER A 641 -41.91 33.45 -2.28
N GLY A 642 -40.85 32.74 -2.64
CA GLY A 642 -39.66 33.28 -3.30
C GLY A 642 -38.57 32.22 -3.42
N ARG A 643 -38.50 31.54 -4.57
CA ARG A 643 -37.42 30.61 -4.93
C ARG A 643 -36.06 31.32 -4.92
N GLN A 644 -35.06 30.79 -4.21
CA GLN A 644 -33.65 30.99 -4.57
C GLN A 644 -32.73 29.96 -3.90
N ALA A 645 -32.03 29.20 -4.76
CA ALA A 645 -30.78 28.47 -4.60
C ALA A 645 -30.48 27.81 -3.24
N ASP A 646 -30.82 26.52 -3.13
CA ASP A 646 -30.23 25.64 -2.12
C ASP A 646 -28.74 25.43 -2.43
N SER A 647 -27.89 25.88 -1.51
CA SER A 647 -26.53 25.38 -1.37
C SER A 647 -26.62 23.97 -0.78
N ASP A 648 -26.31 22.96 -1.59
CA ASP A 648 -26.32 21.54 -1.24
C ASP A 648 -25.31 21.22 -0.11
N ARG A 649 -25.70 21.50 1.14
CA ARG A 649 -25.16 20.82 2.32
C ARG A 649 -25.86 19.46 2.40
N ILE A 650 -25.24 18.44 1.82
CA ILE A 650 -25.62 17.05 2.10
C ILE A 650 -25.25 16.76 3.56
N SER A 651 -26.21 17.00 4.47
CA SER A 651 -26.17 16.48 5.83
C SER A 651 -26.21 14.95 5.75
N THR A 652 -25.08 14.30 5.92
CA THR A 652 -24.91 12.83 5.94
C THR A 652 -25.68 12.24 7.13
N SER A 653 -26.96 11.92 6.91
CA SER A 653 -27.76 11.18 7.87
C SER A 653 -27.26 9.73 7.96
N ARG A 654 -26.57 9.38 9.05
CA ARG A 654 -26.38 8.03 9.63
C ARG A 654 -26.57 6.82 8.69
N THR A 655 -25.84 6.76 7.58
CA THR A 655 -25.67 5.51 6.82
C THR A 655 -24.35 4.89 7.26
N SER A 656 -24.45 3.89 8.14
CA SER A 656 -23.33 3.04 8.55
C SER A 656 -22.75 2.34 7.32
N PHE A 657 -21.57 2.77 6.87
CA PHE A 657 -20.82 1.98 5.89
C PHE A 657 -20.32 0.71 6.59
N PRO A 658 -20.60 -0.50 6.07
CA PRO A 658 -19.98 -1.71 6.59
C PRO A 658 -18.45 -1.61 6.44
N SER A 659 -17.73 -2.34 7.31
CA SER A 659 -16.27 -2.51 7.21
C SER A 659 -15.86 -2.77 5.76
N SER A 660 -14.75 -2.19 5.29
CA SER A 660 -14.19 -2.49 3.96
C SER A 660 -13.69 -3.94 3.81
N LYS A 661 -13.72 -4.72 4.89
CA LYS A 661 -13.37 -6.15 4.95
C LYS A 661 -14.44 -6.92 5.74
N PRO A 662 -15.68 -7.05 5.21
CA PRO A 662 -16.78 -7.70 5.93
C PRO A 662 -16.53 -9.20 6.18
N SER A 663 -15.73 -9.86 5.34
CA SER A 663 -15.35 -11.28 5.48
C SER A 663 -14.67 -11.63 6.80
N LEU A 664 -13.99 -10.68 7.46
CA LEU A 664 -13.30 -10.91 8.73
C LEU A 664 -14.27 -11.25 9.89
N GLY A 665 -15.51 -10.79 9.80
CA GLY A 665 -16.52 -10.91 10.86
C GLY A 665 -17.39 -12.16 10.80
N ILE A 666 -17.22 -13.01 9.78
CA ILE A 666 -18.09 -14.17 9.52
C ILE A 666 -17.30 -15.48 9.41
N ASP A 667 -17.98 -16.63 9.40
CA ASP A 667 -17.39 -17.90 8.96
C ASP A 667 -17.61 -18.08 7.45
N ILE A 668 -16.54 -17.97 6.68
CA ILE A 668 -16.59 -18.03 5.21
C ILE A 668 -16.99 -19.44 4.73
N ALA A 669 -16.66 -20.49 5.47
CA ALA A 669 -16.94 -21.87 5.06
C ALA A 669 -18.44 -22.18 5.06
N THR A 670 -19.20 -21.57 5.98
CA THR A 670 -20.64 -21.76 6.14
C THR A 670 -21.49 -20.64 5.55
N TYR A 671 -20.87 -19.54 5.10
CA TYR A 671 -21.55 -18.44 4.44
C TYR A 671 -22.34 -18.88 3.19
N ARG A 672 -23.56 -18.35 3.04
CA ARG A 672 -24.46 -18.58 1.91
C ARG A 672 -24.98 -17.24 1.36
N PRO A 673 -24.89 -17.00 0.04
CA PRO A 673 -25.47 -15.81 -0.59
C PRO A 673 -27.01 -15.83 -0.56
N ASP A 674 -27.65 -14.65 -0.59
CA ASP A 674 -29.12 -14.52 -0.66
C ASP A 674 -29.61 -14.75 -2.09
N VAL A 675 -30.07 -15.97 -2.37
CA VAL A 675 -30.67 -16.33 -3.66
C VAL A 675 -32.12 -16.77 -3.44
N ARG A 676 -33.05 -16.11 -4.14
CA ARG A 676 -34.50 -16.37 -4.04
C ARG A 676 -35.13 -16.28 -5.41
N ASP A 677 -35.98 -17.25 -5.75
CA ASP A 677 -36.74 -17.29 -7.01
C ASP A 677 -35.87 -17.14 -8.27
N GLY A 678 -34.66 -17.72 -8.26
CA GLY A 678 -33.70 -17.63 -9.37
C GLY A 678 -33.00 -16.27 -9.51
N VAL A 679 -33.08 -15.42 -8.47
CA VAL A 679 -32.45 -14.10 -8.41
C VAL A 679 -31.47 -14.06 -7.24
N TRP A 680 -30.22 -13.67 -7.50
CA TRP A 680 -29.21 -13.44 -6.47
C TRP A 680 -29.22 -11.96 -6.07
N TYR A 681 -29.28 -11.71 -4.76
CA TYR A 681 -29.20 -10.38 -4.15
C TYR A 681 -27.85 -10.23 -3.41
N PRO A 682 -26.85 -9.58 -4.03
CA PRO A 682 -25.51 -9.48 -3.45
C PRO A 682 -25.49 -8.75 -2.11
N SER A 683 -24.76 -9.30 -1.15
CA SER A 683 -24.36 -8.64 0.10
C SER A 683 -23.03 -7.89 -0.03
N ASP A 684 -22.61 -7.19 1.02
CA ASP A 684 -21.27 -6.60 1.13
C ASP A 684 -20.14 -7.64 1.09
N ILE A 685 -20.37 -8.84 1.65
CA ILE A 685 -19.47 -10.00 1.57
C ILE A 685 -19.38 -10.53 0.14
N ASP A 686 -20.51 -10.61 -0.57
CA ASP A 686 -20.53 -11.05 -1.97
C ASP A 686 -19.73 -10.09 -2.85
N LEU A 687 -19.88 -8.79 -2.62
CA LEU A 687 -19.13 -7.75 -3.34
C LEU A 687 -17.61 -7.84 -3.07
N GLU A 688 -17.20 -8.19 -1.85
CA GLU A 688 -15.78 -8.38 -1.50
C GLU A 688 -15.19 -9.58 -2.27
N PHE A 689 -15.94 -10.69 -2.35
CA PHE A 689 -15.51 -11.88 -3.10
C PHE A 689 -15.47 -11.61 -4.61
N ILE A 690 -16.51 -10.98 -5.17
CA ILE A 690 -16.53 -10.58 -6.59
C ILE A 690 -15.32 -9.69 -6.90
N SER A 691 -15.03 -8.71 -6.05
CA SER A 691 -13.88 -7.80 -6.22
C SER A 691 -12.54 -8.54 -6.35
N THR A 692 -12.27 -9.50 -5.46
CA THR A 692 -11.04 -10.30 -5.53
C THR A 692 -11.00 -11.20 -6.77
N GLY A 693 -12.12 -11.83 -7.14
CA GLY A 693 -12.19 -12.66 -8.33
C GLY A 693 -12.03 -11.90 -9.64
N CYS A 694 -12.67 -10.73 -9.77
CA CYS A 694 -12.51 -9.85 -10.92
C CYS A 694 -11.05 -9.41 -11.10
N ALA A 695 -10.31 -9.16 -10.01
CA ALA A 695 -8.88 -8.84 -10.08
C ALA A 695 -8.08 -10.00 -10.70
N ILE A 696 -8.37 -11.25 -10.30
CA ILE A 696 -7.72 -12.46 -10.86
C ILE A 696 -8.07 -12.62 -12.35
N LEU A 697 -9.31 -12.38 -12.75
CA LEU A 697 -9.76 -12.46 -14.14
C LEU A 697 -9.31 -11.25 -14.99
N GLY A 698 -8.75 -10.21 -14.36
CA GLY A 698 -8.27 -9.00 -15.01
C GLY A 698 -6.99 -9.16 -15.82
N THR A 699 -6.22 -10.24 -15.63
CA THR A 699 -5.00 -10.52 -16.39
C THR A 699 -4.03 -9.33 -16.45
N GLY A 700 -3.90 -8.58 -15.35
CA GLY A 700 -3.06 -7.39 -15.27
C GLY A 700 -3.76 -6.06 -15.60
N GLY A 701 -4.98 -6.07 -16.11
CA GLY A 701 -5.73 -4.86 -16.50
C GLY A 701 -7.20 -4.84 -16.06
N GLY A 702 -8.06 -4.17 -16.83
CA GLY A 702 -9.49 -3.92 -16.48
C GLY A 702 -9.73 -2.86 -15.37
N GLY A 703 -8.67 -2.19 -14.91
CA GLY A 703 -8.71 -1.13 -13.89
C GLY A 703 -8.76 -1.65 -12.43
N PRO A 704 -8.54 -0.77 -11.45
CA PRO A 704 -8.48 -1.13 -10.04
C PRO A 704 -9.85 -1.55 -9.48
N THR A 705 -9.94 -2.76 -8.90
CA THR A 705 -11.19 -3.29 -8.34
C THR A 705 -11.65 -2.59 -7.07
N TYR A 706 -10.69 -2.11 -6.26
CA TYR A 706 -10.97 -1.52 -4.94
C TYR A 706 -11.96 -0.33 -5.01
N TYR A 707 -11.83 0.55 -6.00
CA TYR A 707 -12.75 1.70 -6.11
C TYR A 707 -14.15 1.28 -6.55
N GLU A 708 -14.26 0.32 -7.47
CA GLU A 708 -15.55 -0.20 -7.93
C GLU A 708 -16.25 -1.01 -6.85
N TYR A 709 -15.49 -1.71 -6.00
CA TYR A 709 -16.00 -2.32 -4.78
C TYR A 709 -16.62 -1.28 -3.83
N LEU A 710 -15.91 -0.19 -3.52
CA LEU A 710 -16.44 0.88 -2.66
C LEU A 710 -17.67 1.57 -3.27
N LYS A 711 -17.69 1.79 -4.58
CA LYS A 711 -18.86 2.31 -5.31
C LYS A 711 -20.05 1.35 -5.23
N SER A 712 -19.81 0.05 -5.35
CA SER A 712 -20.82 -0.99 -5.23
C SER A 712 -21.38 -1.06 -3.81
N LEU A 713 -20.54 -0.99 -2.78
CA LEU A 713 -20.99 -0.89 -1.39
C LEU A 713 -21.85 0.36 -1.15
N LYS A 714 -21.44 1.52 -1.68
CA LYS A 714 -22.26 2.74 -1.58
C LYS A 714 -23.61 2.55 -2.26
N ALA A 715 -23.64 1.99 -3.47
CA ALA A 715 -24.88 1.75 -4.20
C ALA A 715 -25.80 0.78 -3.45
N LEU A 716 -25.24 -0.32 -2.91
CA LEU A 716 -25.98 -1.30 -2.10
C LEU A 716 -26.67 -0.65 -0.89
N ASN A 717 -26.01 0.32 -0.26
CA ASN A 717 -26.54 1.04 0.91
C ASN A 717 -27.45 2.23 0.55
N SER A 718 -27.28 2.84 -0.63
CA SER A 718 -28.01 4.05 -1.02
C SER A 718 -29.35 3.77 -1.70
N TYR A 719 -29.47 2.63 -2.39
CA TYR A 719 -30.69 2.21 -3.05
C TYR A 719 -31.55 1.33 -2.14
N SER A 720 -32.86 1.27 -2.41
CA SER A 720 -33.76 0.38 -1.68
C SER A 720 -33.32 -1.08 -1.83
N ARG A 721 -33.36 -1.82 -0.72
CA ARG A 721 -32.98 -3.24 -0.66
C ARG A 721 -33.66 -4.03 -1.78
N GLY A 722 -32.88 -4.82 -2.52
CA GLY A 722 -33.35 -5.65 -3.63
C GLY A 722 -33.17 -5.06 -5.04
N ARG A 723 -32.79 -3.78 -5.18
CA ARG A 723 -32.55 -3.19 -6.51
C ARG A 723 -31.29 -3.76 -7.18
N MET A 724 -30.21 -3.94 -6.43
CA MET A 724 -29.02 -4.66 -6.91
C MET A 724 -29.33 -6.16 -6.92
N ARG A 725 -29.48 -6.73 -8.12
CA ARG A 725 -29.89 -8.13 -8.31
C ARG A 725 -29.27 -8.72 -9.57
N ILE A 726 -28.86 -9.97 -9.48
CA ILE A 726 -28.19 -10.71 -10.55
C ILE A 726 -29.08 -11.87 -10.99
N ILE A 727 -29.22 -12.08 -12.30
CA ILE A 727 -30.00 -13.17 -12.89
C ILE A 727 -29.18 -13.97 -13.90
N SER A 728 -29.59 -15.23 -14.13
CA SER A 728 -29.03 -16.04 -15.20
C SER A 728 -29.40 -15.46 -16.57
N PRO A 729 -28.48 -15.47 -17.55
CA PRO A 729 -28.80 -15.12 -18.94
C PRO A 729 -30.01 -15.89 -19.49
N THR A 730 -30.21 -17.13 -19.04
CA THR A 730 -31.33 -18.00 -19.47
C THR A 730 -32.71 -17.46 -19.08
N SER A 731 -32.77 -16.57 -18.07
CA SER A 731 -34.00 -15.92 -17.62
C SER A 731 -34.47 -14.80 -18.56
N LEU A 732 -33.62 -14.38 -19.51
CA LEU A 732 -33.97 -13.36 -20.50
C LEU A 732 -34.86 -13.92 -21.61
N LYS A 733 -35.81 -13.10 -22.07
CA LYS A 733 -36.50 -13.32 -23.34
C LYS A 733 -35.52 -13.11 -24.50
N ASP A 734 -35.74 -13.79 -25.62
CA ASP A 734 -34.87 -13.66 -26.81
C ASP A 734 -34.80 -12.23 -27.35
N ASP A 735 -35.90 -11.49 -27.26
CA ASP A 735 -36.08 -10.11 -27.71
C ASP A 735 -35.80 -9.06 -26.62
N ALA A 736 -35.33 -9.48 -25.44
CA ALA A 736 -34.94 -8.58 -24.38
C ALA A 736 -33.86 -7.60 -24.84
N THR A 737 -33.93 -6.34 -24.41
CA THR A 737 -32.89 -5.33 -24.69
C THR A 737 -31.93 -5.28 -23.51
N VAL A 738 -30.65 -5.54 -23.75
CA VAL A 738 -29.60 -5.55 -22.72
C VAL A 738 -28.58 -4.47 -23.04
N CYS A 739 -28.44 -3.50 -22.12
CA CYS A 739 -27.48 -2.41 -22.25
C CYS A 739 -26.10 -2.81 -21.72
N LEU A 740 -25.08 -2.22 -22.31
CA LEU A 740 -23.68 -2.42 -21.97
C LEU A 740 -23.08 -1.12 -21.43
N GLY A 741 -22.12 -1.22 -20.51
CA GLY A 741 -21.44 -0.06 -19.96
C GLY A 741 -20.11 -0.44 -19.31
N ALA A 742 -19.09 0.36 -19.56
CA ALA A 742 -17.74 0.14 -19.05
C ALA A 742 -16.99 1.45 -18.83
N TRP A 743 -15.96 1.41 -17.98
CA TRP A 743 -14.96 2.46 -17.91
C TRP A 743 -14.01 2.37 -19.10
N TYR A 744 -13.59 3.54 -19.59
CA TYR A 744 -12.69 3.68 -20.71
C TYR A 744 -11.70 4.83 -20.47
N GLY A 745 -10.40 4.57 -20.58
CA GLY A 745 -9.37 5.57 -20.37
C GLY A 745 -8.10 5.03 -19.73
N SER A 746 -7.42 5.87 -18.94
CA SER A 746 -6.16 5.56 -18.28
C SER A 746 -6.37 5.13 -16.82
N PRO A 747 -5.90 3.94 -16.42
CA PRO A 747 -5.86 3.55 -15.01
C PRO A 747 -5.09 4.56 -14.13
N SER A 748 -4.02 5.16 -14.66
CA SER A 748 -3.23 6.17 -13.92
C SER A 748 -4.04 7.43 -13.60
N VAL A 749 -4.98 7.82 -14.46
CA VAL A 749 -5.86 8.98 -14.21
C VAL A 749 -6.99 8.59 -13.25
N ILE A 750 -7.59 7.41 -13.39
CA ILE A 750 -8.67 6.93 -12.52
C ILE A 750 -8.23 6.85 -11.05
N ASN A 751 -6.95 6.56 -10.79
CA ASN A 751 -6.38 6.55 -9.43
C ASN A 751 -6.29 7.94 -8.77
N GLU A 752 -6.28 9.01 -9.56
CA GLU A 752 -6.05 10.38 -9.07
C GLU A 752 -7.28 11.28 -9.23
N ARG A 753 -8.13 10.98 -10.23
CA ARG A 753 -9.39 11.66 -10.49
C ARG A 753 -10.51 10.62 -10.51
N LEU A 754 -11.07 10.38 -9.32
CA LEU A 754 -12.19 9.49 -9.13
C LEU A 754 -13.44 9.98 -9.88
N ALA A 755 -14.31 9.05 -10.25
CA ALA A 755 -15.56 9.32 -10.96
C ALA A 755 -16.53 10.23 -10.16
N ALA A 756 -17.36 10.98 -10.89
CA ALA A 756 -18.51 11.71 -10.34
C ALA A 756 -19.69 10.77 -10.06
N GLY A 757 -19.80 9.68 -10.81
CA GLY A 757 -20.71 8.56 -10.57
C GLY A 757 -21.93 8.49 -11.48
N HIS A 758 -21.96 9.30 -12.52
CA HIS A 758 -23.01 9.33 -13.53
C HIS A 758 -22.49 9.01 -14.94
N GLU A 759 -21.19 8.84 -15.15
CA GLU A 759 -20.58 8.71 -16.47
C GLU A 759 -21.18 7.51 -17.25
N ILE A 760 -21.16 6.29 -16.67
CA ILE A 760 -21.76 5.11 -17.34
C ILE A 760 -23.28 5.29 -17.53
N ILE A 761 -23.96 5.90 -16.56
CA ILE A 761 -25.40 6.18 -16.61
C ILE A 761 -25.72 7.13 -17.77
N ASP A 762 -24.93 8.18 -17.94
CA ASP A 762 -25.07 9.17 -19.00
C ASP A 762 -24.76 8.56 -20.37
N ALA A 763 -23.76 7.69 -20.46
CA ALA A 763 -23.46 6.96 -21.69
C ALA A 763 -24.67 6.11 -22.13
N ILE A 764 -25.25 5.34 -21.20
CA ILE A 764 -26.44 4.52 -21.46
C ILE A 764 -27.65 5.41 -21.83
N ASN A 765 -27.90 6.48 -21.06
CA ASN A 765 -29.03 7.38 -21.31
C ASN A 765 -28.91 8.09 -22.67
N ALA A 766 -27.73 8.60 -23.01
CA ALA A 766 -27.48 9.27 -24.28
C ALA A 766 -27.64 8.30 -25.47
N LEU A 767 -27.15 7.08 -25.33
CA LEU A 767 -27.29 6.03 -26.32
C LEU A 767 -28.76 5.61 -26.51
N ASN A 768 -29.46 5.34 -25.41
CA ASN A 768 -30.87 4.95 -25.43
C ASN A 768 -31.74 6.04 -26.06
N LYS A 769 -31.47 7.31 -25.76
CA LYS A 769 -32.13 8.45 -26.40
C LYS A 769 -31.88 8.46 -27.92
N MET A 770 -30.66 8.18 -28.37
CA MET A 770 -30.32 8.12 -29.80
C MET A 770 -31.01 6.94 -30.52
N ARG A 771 -31.17 5.82 -29.80
CA ARG A 771 -31.78 4.58 -30.31
C ARG A 771 -33.30 4.53 -30.13
N ASN A 772 -33.90 5.54 -29.49
CA ASN A 772 -35.31 5.56 -29.09
C ASN A 772 -35.70 4.34 -28.23
N ILE A 773 -34.86 4.04 -27.23
CA ILE A 773 -35.08 2.97 -26.25
C ILE A 773 -35.60 3.61 -24.96
N ASP A 774 -36.89 3.46 -24.70
CA ASP A 774 -37.52 4.01 -23.48
C ASP A 774 -37.34 3.09 -22.26
N ARG A 775 -37.15 1.78 -22.50
CA ARG A 775 -36.97 0.75 -21.47
C ARG A 775 -36.06 -0.36 -21.98
N PHE A 776 -35.30 -0.95 -21.07
CA PHE A 776 -34.45 -2.11 -21.31
C PHE A 776 -34.59 -3.10 -20.15
N ASP A 777 -34.24 -4.36 -20.41
CA ASP A 777 -34.58 -5.50 -19.55
C ASP A 777 -33.43 -5.92 -18.63
N GLY A 778 -32.21 -5.46 -18.88
CA GLY A 778 -31.05 -5.79 -18.07
C GLY A 778 -29.78 -5.05 -18.50
N VAL A 779 -28.75 -5.20 -17.68
CA VAL A 779 -27.39 -4.70 -17.96
C VAL A 779 -26.38 -5.82 -17.87
N LEU A 780 -25.36 -5.76 -18.71
CA LEU A 780 -24.30 -6.76 -18.80
C LEU A 780 -22.94 -6.06 -18.82
N ALA A 781 -21.94 -6.65 -18.15
CA ALA A 781 -20.59 -6.12 -18.15
C ALA A 781 -19.92 -6.40 -19.51
N ASP A 782 -19.22 -5.42 -20.07
CA ASP A 782 -18.44 -5.66 -21.29
C ASP A 782 -17.32 -6.67 -21.03
N GLU A 783 -16.65 -6.54 -19.88
CA GLU A 783 -15.58 -7.43 -19.41
C GLU A 783 -15.72 -7.72 -17.92
N ILE A 784 -15.39 -8.95 -17.50
CA ILE A 784 -15.36 -9.34 -16.07
C ILE A 784 -14.05 -8.94 -15.37
N GLY A 785 -13.01 -8.67 -16.14
CA GLY A 785 -11.67 -8.40 -15.62
C GLY A 785 -11.55 -7.02 -14.93
N GLY A 786 -10.85 -6.97 -13.80
CA GLY A 786 -10.56 -5.74 -13.08
C GLY A 786 -11.82 -5.01 -12.57
N GLY A 787 -11.73 -3.70 -12.40
CA GLY A 787 -12.84 -2.86 -11.92
C GLY A 787 -14.06 -2.87 -12.86
N ASN A 788 -13.86 -3.04 -14.17
CA ASN A 788 -14.97 -3.11 -15.13
C ASN A 788 -15.95 -4.26 -14.84
N GLY A 789 -15.48 -5.37 -14.26
CA GLY A 789 -16.36 -6.47 -13.83
C GLY A 789 -17.35 -6.08 -12.72
N LEU A 790 -17.08 -5.02 -11.95
CA LEU A 790 -17.94 -4.53 -10.88
C LEU A 790 -18.76 -3.31 -11.26
N CYS A 791 -18.32 -2.53 -12.26
CA CYS A 791 -18.90 -1.22 -12.56
C CYS A 791 -20.40 -1.26 -12.92
N ILE A 792 -20.88 -2.41 -13.38
CA ILE A 792 -22.28 -2.62 -13.77
C ILE A 792 -23.22 -2.83 -12.57
N LEU A 793 -22.70 -3.19 -11.39
CA LEU A 793 -23.51 -3.46 -10.19
C LEU A 793 -24.23 -2.18 -9.69
N PRO A 794 -23.56 -1.03 -9.52
CA PRO A 794 -24.24 0.25 -9.26
C PRO A 794 -25.23 0.64 -10.37
N VAL A 795 -24.92 0.33 -11.63
CA VAL A 795 -25.73 0.71 -12.80
C VAL A 795 -27.07 -0.04 -12.81
N GLY A 796 -27.06 -1.36 -12.59
CA GLY A 796 -28.29 -2.15 -12.47
C GLY A 796 -29.18 -1.66 -11.33
N ALA A 797 -28.57 -1.35 -10.18
CA ALA A 797 -29.30 -0.76 -9.05
C ALA A 797 -29.89 0.63 -9.39
N HIS A 798 -29.16 1.48 -10.11
CA HIS A 798 -29.62 2.81 -10.52
C HIS A 798 -30.84 2.77 -11.44
N PHE A 799 -30.80 1.91 -12.47
CA PHE A 799 -31.89 1.78 -13.44
C PHE A 799 -33.03 0.86 -12.98
N ASP A 800 -32.87 0.20 -11.84
CA ASP A 800 -33.78 -0.86 -11.36
C ASP A 800 -33.96 -2.02 -12.36
N VAL A 801 -32.87 -2.46 -12.98
CA VAL A 801 -32.87 -3.60 -13.90
C VAL A 801 -31.89 -4.67 -13.39
N PRO A 802 -32.12 -5.95 -13.70
CA PRO A 802 -31.19 -6.99 -13.29
C PRO A 802 -29.84 -6.88 -14.01
N ILE A 803 -28.78 -7.22 -13.28
CA ILE A 803 -27.46 -7.52 -13.83
C ILE A 803 -27.48 -8.95 -14.36
N ILE A 804 -26.95 -9.17 -15.56
CA ILE A 804 -26.85 -10.49 -16.16
C ILE A 804 -25.55 -11.15 -15.69
N ASP A 805 -25.61 -12.38 -15.17
CA ASP A 805 -24.43 -13.17 -14.80
C ASP A 805 -23.69 -13.69 -16.04
N ALA A 806 -23.07 -12.75 -16.74
CA ALA A 806 -22.27 -12.96 -17.93
C ALA A 806 -21.48 -11.68 -18.23
N ASP A 807 -20.46 -11.81 -19.07
CA ASP A 807 -19.79 -10.66 -19.68
C ASP A 807 -19.44 -10.94 -21.14
N GLY A 808 -18.93 -9.93 -21.83
CA GLY A 808 -18.58 -10.00 -23.23
C GLY A 808 -17.20 -10.61 -23.53
N MET A 809 -16.33 -10.82 -22.55
CA MET A 809 -14.93 -11.23 -22.75
C MET A 809 -14.52 -12.49 -21.98
N GLY A 810 -15.02 -12.72 -20.77
CA GLY A 810 -14.56 -13.77 -19.83
C GLY A 810 -13.19 -13.48 -19.21
N ARG A 811 -12.59 -12.33 -19.52
CA ARG A 811 -11.28 -11.81 -19.08
C ARG A 811 -11.24 -10.29 -19.31
N ALA A 812 -10.11 -9.63 -19.06
CA ALA A 812 -9.89 -8.30 -19.62
C ALA A 812 -9.17 -8.36 -20.99
N TYR A 813 -9.49 -7.41 -21.86
CA TYR A 813 -8.74 -7.13 -23.09
C TYR A 813 -8.49 -5.63 -23.29
N PRO A 814 -7.47 -5.23 -24.06
CA PRO A 814 -7.06 -3.82 -24.12
C PRO A 814 -7.99 -2.90 -24.92
N THR A 815 -8.91 -3.44 -25.73
CA THR A 815 -9.70 -2.66 -26.70
C THR A 815 -11.18 -3.06 -26.71
N ILE A 816 -12.05 -2.13 -27.10
CA ILE A 816 -13.50 -2.31 -27.01
C ILE A 816 -14.04 -3.39 -27.95
N TYR A 817 -13.35 -3.65 -29.05
CA TYR A 817 -13.78 -4.64 -30.05
C TYR A 817 -13.36 -6.07 -29.72
N HIS A 818 -12.50 -6.28 -28.71
CA HIS A 818 -12.16 -7.60 -28.18
C HIS A 818 -13.30 -8.15 -27.30
N VAL A 819 -14.52 -8.05 -27.80
CA VAL A 819 -15.73 -8.55 -27.16
C VAL A 819 -16.36 -9.59 -28.07
N THR A 820 -16.80 -10.71 -27.48
CA THR A 820 -17.43 -11.82 -28.20
C THR A 820 -18.59 -11.35 -29.07
N PHE A 821 -19.39 -10.38 -28.62
CA PHE A 821 -20.48 -9.81 -29.41
C PHE A 821 -20.00 -9.29 -30.78
N SER A 822 -18.91 -8.53 -30.81
CA SER A 822 -18.28 -8.00 -32.03
C SER A 822 -17.76 -9.14 -32.92
N VAL A 823 -17.07 -10.11 -32.34
CA VAL A 823 -16.54 -11.30 -33.04
C VAL A 823 -17.65 -12.09 -33.74
N TYR A 824 -18.83 -12.18 -33.13
CA TYR A 824 -19.99 -12.91 -33.65
C TYR A 824 -21.01 -12.03 -34.39
N GLY A 825 -20.59 -10.84 -34.85
CA GLY A 825 -21.32 -10.04 -35.84
C GLY A 825 -22.29 -9.02 -35.27
N HIS A 826 -22.23 -8.69 -33.98
CA HIS A 826 -22.95 -7.55 -33.41
C HIS A 826 -22.30 -6.23 -33.85
N ASN A 827 -23.12 -5.29 -34.31
CA ASN A 827 -22.65 -3.95 -34.61
C ASN A 827 -22.64 -3.11 -33.34
N MET A 828 -21.43 -2.79 -32.86
CA MET A 828 -21.22 -1.97 -31.66
C MET A 828 -21.65 -0.51 -31.83
N CYS A 829 -21.71 0.01 -33.06
CA CYS A 829 -22.13 1.38 -33.33
C CYS A 829 -23.67 1.54 -33.29
N PRO A 830 -24.20 2.66 -32.78
CA PRO A 830 -23.49 3.79 -32.16
C PRO A 830 -22.79 3.43 -30.84
N VAL A 831 -21.63 4.05 -30.58
CA VAL A 831 -20.96 4.02 -29.27
C VAL A 831 -21.00 5.41 -28.67
N MET A 832 -21.38 5.51 -27.40
CA MET A 832 -21.27 6.74 -26.61
C MET A 832 -20.00 6.71 -25.78
N ILE A 833 -19.29 7.84 -25.72
CA ILE A 833 -18.25 8.11 -24.71
C ILE A 833 -18.63 9.38 -23.95
N THR A 834 -18.50 9.34 -22.63
CA THR A 834 -18.94 10.41 -21.72
C THR A 834 -17.92 10.69 -20.63
N ASP A 835 -17.94 11.93 -20.12
CA ASP A 835 -17.12 12.37 -18.99
C ASP A 835 -17.98 12.82 -17.80
N ALA A 836 -17.34 13.13 -16.68
CA ALA A 836 -18.00 13.63 -15.48
C ALA A 836 -18.59 15.05 -15.62
N ARG A 837 -18.30 15.77 -16.71
CA ARG A 837 -18.86 17.11 -16.97
C ARG A 837 -20.20 17.02 -17.70
N GLY A 838 -20.65 15.80 -18.02
CA GLY A 838 -21.86 15.56 -18.81
C GLY A 838 -21.66 15.75 -20.31
N ASN A 839 -20.41 15.85 -20.78
CA ASN A 839 -20.13 15.81 -22.21
C ASN A 839 -20.40 14.41 -22.72
N ALA A 840 -21.04 14.31 -23.88
CA ALA A 840 -21.36 13.04 -24.52
C ALA A 840 -21.01 13.11 -26.01
N LEU A 841 -20.03 12.31 -26.42
CA LEU A 841 -19.60 12.19 -27.82
C LEU A 841 -20.10 10.85 -28.37
N ALA A 842 -20.75 10.91 -29.52
CA ALA A 842 -21.20 9.73 -30.24
C ALA A 842 -20.16 9.37 -31.32
N ALA A 843 -19.63 8.15 -31.27
CA ALA A 843 -18.87 7.57 -32.37
C ALA A 843 -19.82 6.80 -33.29
N LEU A 844 -19.85 7.23 -34.56
CA LEU A 844 -20.66 6.64 -35.63
C LEU A 844 -19.74 6.27 -36.78
N LEU A 845 -19.55 4.97 -37.01
CA LEU A 845 -18.95 4.47 -38.24
C LEU A 845 -20.03 3.85 -39.09
N MET A 846 -20.29 4.48 -40.24
CA MET A 846 -21.14 3.88 -41.26
C MET A 846 -20.36 2.78 -41.97
N GLU A 847 -20.99 1.63 -42.18
CA GLU A 847 -20.36 0.48 -42.86
C GLU A 847 -19.77 0.93 -44.20
N CYS A 848 -18.45 0.78 -44.35
CA CYS A 848 -17.82 0.78 -45.66
C CYS A 848 -18.32 -0.45 -46.44
N VAL A 849 -18.49 -0.30 -47.76
CA VAL A 849 -18.96 -1.36 -48.66
C VAL A 849 -18.06 -2.62 -48.61
N ASP A 850 -16.81 -2.48 -48.13
CA ASP A 850 -15.90 -3.58 -47.82
C ASP A 850 -15.93 -3.95 -46.33
N LYS A 851 -16.42 -5.15 -46.03
CA LYS A 851 -16.46 -5.78 -44.69
C LYS A 851 -15.07 -6.22 -44.21
N SER A 852 -14.13 -5.29 -44.06
CA SER A 852 -12.80 -5.59 -43.52
C SER A 852 -12.73 -5.34 -42.00
N ALA A 853 -11.82 -6.03 -41.32
CA ALA A 853 -11.48 -5.86 -39.89
C ALA A 853 -11.04 -4.42 -39.51
N ASP A 854 -10.86 -3.54 -40.50
CA ASP A 854 -10.40 -2.16 -40.39
C ASP A 854 -11.41 -1.25 -39.64
N SER A 855 -12.72 -1.53 -39.72
CA SER A 855 -13.74 -0.67 -39.09
C SER A 855 -13.66 -0.63 -37.56
N SER A 856 -13.53 -1.79 -36.90
CA SER A 856 -13.48 -1.87 -35.43
C SER A 856 -12.18 -1.28 -34.85
N VAL A 857 -11.07 -1.45 -35.56
CA VAL A 857 -9.77 -0.84 -35.19
C VAL A 857 -9.84 0.68 -35.32
N ARG A 858 -10.48 1.20 -36.39
CA ARG A 858 -10.72 2.64 -36.55
C ARG A 858 -11.65 3.20 -35.48
N LEU A 859 -12.68 2.45 -35.06
CA LEU A 859 -13.57 2.84 -33.97
C LEU A 859 -12.79 3.05 -32.68
N GLU A 860 -11.96 2.06 -32.32
CA GLU A 860 -11.08 2.13 -31.15
C GLU A 860 -10.17 3.37 -31.23
N ALA A 861 -9.53 3.62 -32.38
CA ALA A 861 -8.69 4.79 -32.56
C ALA A 861 -9.46 6.11 -32.34
N CYS A 862 -10.68 6.22 -32.86
CA CYS A 862 -11.54 7.39 -32.66
C CYS A 862 -11.92 7.58 -31.18
N LEU A 863 -12.31 6.49 -30.51
CA LEU A 863 -12.67 6.53 -29.08
C LEU A 863 -11.47 6.93 -28.22
N ARG A 864 -10.25 6.48 -28.54
CA ARG A 864 -9.04 6.93 -27.84
C ARG A 864 -8.74 8.40 -28.02
N THR A 865 -8.87 8.93 -29.24
CA THR A 865 -8.72 10.38 -29.46
C THR A 865 -9.76 11.17 -28.68
N ALA A 866 -11.02 10.72 -28.65
CA ALA A 866 -12.07 11.35 -27.86
C ALA A 866 -11.77 11.27 -26.35
N ALA A 867 -11.28 10.13 -25.85
CA ALA A 867 -10.91 9.97 -24.46
C ALA A 867 -9.81 10.94 -24.01
N ILE A 868 -8.81 11.23 -24.87
CA ILE A 868 -7.77 12.23 -24.57
C ILE A 868 -8.40 13.61 -24.35
N GLU A 869 -9.30 14.03 -25.24
CA GLU A 869 -9.97 15.33 -25.14
C GLU A 869 -10.86 15.44 -23.89
N LEU A 870 -11.52 14.34 -23.53
CA LEU A 870 -12.37 14.22 -22.34
C LEU A 870 -11.56 13.99 -21.03
N GLY A 871 -10.23 13.98 -21.09
CA GLY A 871 -9.35 13.90 -19.93
C GLY A 871 -9.12 12.48 -19.39
N LEU A 872 -9.29 11.44 -20.22
CA LEU A 872 -8.78 10.08 -20.00
C LEU A 872 -9.40 9.31 -18.83
N SER A 873 -10.49 9.79 -18.25
CA SER A 873 -11.34 9.05 -17.31
C SER A 873 -12.78 9.20 -17.78
N CYS A 874 -13.18 8.29 -18.66
CA CYS A 874 -14.46 8.33 -19.36
C CYS A 874 -15.22 7.03 -19.14
N ALA A 875 -16.51 7.04 -19.48
CA ALA A 875 -17.31 5.84 -19.59
C ALA A 875 -17.82 5.66 -21.02
N THR A 876 -17.99 4.42 -21.43
CA THR A 876 -18.58 4.07 -22.73
C THR A 876 -19.84 3.24 -22.58
N SER A 877 -20.70 3.33 -23.58
CA SER A 877 -21.82 2.42 -23.78
C SER A 877 -21.92 2.09 -25.27
N THR A 878 -21.89 0.80 -25.61
CA THR A 878 -22.04 0.32 -26.98
C THR A 878 -23.49 -0.05 -27.26
N ASN A 879 -23.84 -0.13 -28.55
CA ASN A 879 -25.19 -0.47 -29.00
C ASN A 879 -25.76 -1.70 -28.26
N PRO A 880 -26.98 -1.65 -27.69
CA PRO A 880 -27.53 -2.74 -26.90
C PRO A 880 -27.61 -4.07 -27.66
N ILE A 881 -27.47 -5.17 -26.91
CA ILE A 881 -27.60 -6.53 -27.44
C ILE A 881 -28.99 -7.10 -27.15
N SER A 882 -29.39 -8.12 -27.92
CA SER A 882 -30.61 -8.88 -27.64
C SER A 882 -30.37 -9.94 -26.56
N GLY A 883 -31.42 -10.32 -25.84
CA GLY A 883 -31.35 -11.43 -24.88
C GLY A 883 -30.95 -12.75 -25.53
N LYS A 884 -31.28 -12.96 -26.81
CA LYS A 884 -30.75 -14.08 -27.59
C LYS A 884 -29.21 -14.05 -27.67
N MET A 885 -28.63 -12.90 -28.00
CA MET A 885 -27.17 -12.76 -28.05
C MET A 885 -26.54 -12.96 -26.67
N ALA A 886 -27.11 -12.37 -25.63
CA ALA A 886 -26.65 -12.57 -24.25
C ALA A 886 -26.62 -14.07 -23.86
N LYS A 887 -27.55 -14.89 -24.37
CA LYS A 887 -27.59 -16.34 -24.12
C LYS A 887 -26.63 -17.16 -24.97
N THR A 888 -26.35 -16.75 -26.20
CA THR A 888 -25.62 -17.58 -27.18
C THR A 888 -24.16 -17.22 -27.36
N VAL A 889 -23.80 -15.95 -27.13
CA VAL A 889 -22.46 -15.44 -27.45
C VAL A 889 -21.79 -14.68 -26.30
N ALA A 890 -22.46 -14.47 -25.15
CA ALA A 890 -21.78 -13.98 -23.95
C ALA A 890 -21.00 -15.12 -23.26
N VAL A 891 -19.96 -14.77 -22.49
CA VAL A 891 -19.34 -15.71 -21.56
C VAL A 891 -20.18 -15.74 -20.30
N THR A 892 -20.79 -16.87 -20.00
CA THR A 892 -21.80 -16.99 -18.93
C THR A 892 -21.19 -17.34 -17.57
N ASN A 893 -21.89 -16.98 -16.50
CA ASN A 893 -21.55 -17.25 -15.09
C ASN A 893 -20.26 -16.57 -14.61
N THR A 894 -19.82 -15.49 -15.26
CA THR A 894 -18.54 -14.87 -14.95
C THR A 894 -18.57 -14.06 -13.64
N ILE A 895 -19.72 -13.50 -13.25
CA ILE A 895 -19.89 -12.90 -11.93
C ILE A 895 -19.88 -14.00 -10.87
N SER A 896 -20.59 -15.11 -11.09
CA SER A 896 -20.51 -16.29 -10.21
C SER A 896 -19.08 -16.83 -10.07
N GLN A 897 -18.33 -16.92 -11.18
CA GLN A 897 -16.93 -17.37 -11.17
C GLN A 897 -16.05 -16.45 -10.31
N SER A 898 -16.21 -15.13 -10.47
CA SER A 898 -15.47 -14.16 -9.66
C SER A 898 -15.75 -14.33 -8.16
N TRP A 899 -17.01 -14.59 -7.79
CA TRP A 899 -17.40 -14.85 -6.40
C TRP A 899 -16.73 -16.10 -5.83
N TYR A 900 -16.71 -17.22 -6.57
CA TYR A 900 -16.05 -18.45 -6.10
C TYR A 900 -14.53 -18.29 -5.97
N LEU A 901 -13.90 -17.63 -6.95
CA LEU A 901 -12.46 -17.35 -6.93
C LEU A 901 -12.08 -16.49 -5.72
N GLY A 902 -12.80 -15.39 -5.50
CA GLY A 902 -12.58 -14.53 -4.35
C GLY A 902 -12.79 -15.27 -3.03
N ARG A 903 -13.92 -15.99 -2.89
CA ARG A 903 -14.20 -16.79 -1.69
C ARG A 903 -13.07 -17.79 -1.39
N ALA A 904 -12.54 -18.48 -2.40
CA ALA A 904 -11.43 -19.42 -2.24
C ALA A 904 -10.15 -18.75 -1.75
N VAL A 905 -9.80 -17.58 -2.29
CA VAL A 905 -8.64 -16.80 -1.82
C VAL A 905 -8.81 -16.35 -0.38
N HIS A 906 -9.98 -15.80 -0.01
CA HIS A 906 -10.27 -15.37 1.36
C HIS A 906 -10.25 -16.55 2.36
N MET A 907 -10.75 -17.73 1.97
CA MET A 907 -10.63 -18.95 2.77
C MET A 907 -9.18 -19.40 2.92
N ALA A 908 -8.40 -19.39 1.84
CA ALA A 908 -7.00 -19.78 1.86
C ALA A 908 -6.16 -18.88 2.77
N ARG A 909 -6.39 -17.56 2.74
CA ARG A 909 -5.76 -16.58 3.65
C ARG A 909 -6.04 -16.92 5.11
N ARG A 910 -7.31 -17.22 5.44
CA ARG A 910 -7.71 -17.52 6.82
C ARG A 910 -7.14 -18.84 7.32
N SER A 911 -7.14 -19.85 6.46
CA SER A 911 -6.63 -21.19 6.76
C SER A 911 -5.11 -21.32 6.58
N LYS A 912 -4.43 -20.26 6.09
CA LYS A 912 -3.01 -20.23 5.74
C LYS A 912 -2.61 -21.38 4.79
N THR A 913 -3.45 -21.66 3.81
CA THR A 913 -3.22 -22.68 2.78
C THR A 913 -2.78 -22.04 1.46
N SER A 914 -2.36 -22.87 0.49
CA SER A 914 -2.03 -22.43 -0.86
C SER A 914 -3.23 -21.77 -1.54
N TYR A 915 -3.10 -20.48 -1.89
CA TYR A 915 -4.12 -19.76 -2.64
C TYR A 915 -4.10 -20.12 -4.13
N THR A 916 -2.96 -20.53 -4.69
CA THR A 916 -2.92 -21.06 -6.06
C THR A 916 -3.74 -22.33 -6.16
N ASP A 917 -3.59 -23.26 -5.21
CA ASP A 917 -4.35 -24.51 -5.20
C ASP A 917 -5.84 -24.21 -5.01
N ALA A 918 -6.18 -23.32 -4.07
CA ALA A 918 -7.56 -22.90 -3.85
C ALA A 918 -8.21 -22.27 -5.09
N ILE A 919 -7.47 -21.46 -5.87
CA ILE A 919 -7.94 -20.90 -7.14
C ILE A 919 -8.13 -22.01 -8.19
N LEU A 920 -7.16 -22.91 -8.32
CA LEU A 920 -7.15 -23.97 -9.34
C LEU A 920 -8.19 -25.08 -9.04
N ASP A 921 -8.55 -25.28 -7.77
CA ASP A 921 -9.67 -26.14 -7.37
C ASP A 921 -11.03 -25.58 -7.81
N VAL A 922 -11.16 -24.24 -7.88
CA VAL A 922 -12.37 -23.57 -8.36
C VAL A 922 -12.41 -23.51 -9.88
N CYS A 923 -11.30 -23.08 -10.50
CA CYS A 923 -11.16 -22.93 -11.93
C CYS A 923 -9.91 -23.69 -12.39
N PRO A 924 -10.07 -24.92 -12.90
CA PRO A 924 -8.94 -25.74 -13.35
C PRO A 924 -8.05 -24.98 -14.32
N GLY A 925 -6.75 -24.95 -14.01
CA GLY A 925 -5.72 -24.23 -14.76
C GLY A 925 -4.34 -24.74 -14.36
N LYS A 926 -3.31 -23.93 -14.54
CA LYS A 926 -1.93 -24.34 -14.25
C LYS A 926 -1.13 -23.20 -13.64
N VAL A 927 -0.27 -23.52 -12.66
CA VAL A 927 0.82 -22.62 -12.26
C VAL A 927 1.91 -22.70 -13.34
N LEU A 928 2.10 -21.62 -14.09
CA LEU A 928 3.15 -21.52 -15.11
C LEU A 928 4.52 -21.32 -14.47
N PHE A 929 4.57 -20.53 -13.40
CA PHE A 929 5.83 -20.11 -12.82
C PHE A 929 5.65 -19.63 -11.38
N THR A 930 6.64 -19.89 -10.55
CA THR A 930 6.72 -19.36 -9.19
C THR A 930 8.12 -18.78 -9.02
N GLY A 931 8.19 -17.51 -8.67
CA GLY A 931 9.47 -16.81 -8.67
C GLY A 931 9.36 -15.36 -8.25
N LYS A 932 10.33 -14.57 -8.69
CA LYS A 932 10.45 -13.17 -8.29
C LYS A 932 10.66 -12.26 -9.49
N ILE A 933 10.04 -11.09 -9.44
CA ILE A 933 10.27 -10.02 -10.40
C ILE A 933 11.69 -9.45 -10.26
N ILE A 934 12.49 -9.57 -11.31
CA ILE A 934 13.86 -9.05 -11.40
C ILE A 934 14.03 -7.90 -12.40
N ASP A 935 13.05 -7.67 -13.26
CA ASP A 935 13.04 -6.51 -14.15
C ASP A 935 11.60 -6.17 -14.56
N VAL A 936 11.32 -4.88 -14.73
CA VAL A 936 10.05 -4.38 -15.26
C VAL A 936 10.33 -3.21 -16.18
N GLN A 937 10.13 -3.41 -17.47
CA GLN A 937 10.29 -2.37 -18.48
C GLN A 937 8.93 -1.84 -18.92
N ARG A 938 8.81 -0.52 -19.04
CA ARG A 938 7.57 0.15 -19.47
C ARG A 938 7.88 1.26 -20.45
N HIS A 939 7.07 1.34 -21.48
CA HIS A 939 7.03 2.47 -22.41
C HIS A 939 5.59 2.70 -22.87
N LEU A 940 5.36 3.83 -23.51
CA LEU A 940 4.05 4.19 -24.04
C LEU A 940 4.06 4.06 -25.55
N ASP A 941 3.08 3.36 -26.08
CA ASP A 941 2.85 3.27 -27.52
C ASP A 941 1.35 3.22 -27.80
N GLY A 942 0.87 3.99 -28.79
CA GLY A 942 -0.54 4.02 -29.19
C GLY A 942 -1.57 4.35 -28.09
N GLY A 943 -1.15 4.97 -26.98
CA GLY A 943 -2.01 5.20 -25.81
C GLY A 943 -2.18 3.95 -24.93
N TYR A 944 -1.24 3.01 -24.98
CA TYR A 944 -1.19 1.85 -24.09
C TYR A 944 0.09 1.88 -23.26
N THR A 945 0.05 1.21 -22.10
CA THR A 945 1.28 0.86 -21.40
C THR A 945 1.78 -0.46 -21.94
N MET A 946 2.84 -0.38 -22.71
CA MET A 946 3.53 -1.53 -23.26
C MET A 946 4.73 -1.85 -22.38
N GLY A 947 5.06 -3.12 -22.27
CA GLY A 947 6.22 -3.51 -21.48
C GLY A 947 6.40 -5.00 -21.37
N ALA A 948 7.39 -5.36 -20.56
CA ALA A 948 7.63 -6.73 -20.19
C ALA A 948 8.09 -6.80 -18.74
N VAL A 949 7.67 -7.85 -18.05
CA VAL A 949 8.21 -8.24 -16.75
C VAL A 949 9.05 -9.49 -16.91
N VAL A 950 10.21 -9.50 -16.25
CA VAL A 950 11.11 -10.65 -16.20
C VAL A 950 11.11 -11.21 -14.78
N LEU A 951 10.86 -12.51 -14.69
CA LEU A 951 10.83 -13.26 -13.44
C LEU A 951 11.98 -14.26 -13.43
N ALA A 952 12.76 -14.25 -12.35
CA ALA A 952 13.71 -15.30 -12.07
C ALA A 952 13.04 -16.41 -11.27
N PRO A 953 13.39 -17.69 -11.51
CA PRO A 953 12.91 -18.76 -10.68
C PRO A 953 13.51 -18.61 -9.30
N PHE A 954 12.80 -19.16 -8.34
CA PHE A 954 13.31 -19.39 -7.01
C PHE A 954 14.57 -20.28 -7.05
N THR A 955 15.70 -19.81 -6.51
CA THR A 955 16.92 -20.61 -6.36
C THR A 955 16.65 -21.88 -5.54
N GLU A 956 17.54 -22.88 -5.56
CA GLU A 956 17.31 -24.17 -4.88
C GLU A 956 16.98 -24.01 -3.38
N ALA A 957 17.60 -23.04 -2.70
CA ALA A 957 17.29 -22.69 -1.32
C ALA A 957 15.89 -22.02 -1.15
N GLU A 958 15.28 -21.45 -2.21
CA GLU A 958 13.96 -20.74 -2.22
C GLU A 958 12.84 -21.75 -2.21
N ARG A 959 13.09 -22.89 -2.84
CA ARG A 959 12.13 -23.98 -2.96
C ARG A 959 11.99 -24.79 -1.67
N GLU A 960 13.03 -24.84 -0.83
CA GLU A 960 12.99 -25.59 0.44
C GLU A 960 12.25 -24.86 1.58
N ALA A 961 12.12 -23.53 1.52
CA ALA A 961 11.54 -22.70 2.59
C ALA A 961 10.03 -22.41 2.42
N GLY A 962 9.44 -22.78 1.27
CA GLY A 962 8.01 -22.62 0.96
C GLY A 962 7.28 -23.95 0.76
N PRO A 963 5.94 -23.95 0.67
CA PRO A 963 5.18 -25.14 0.31
C PRO A 963 5.62 -25.63 -1.08
N SER A 964 6.04 -26.90 -1.15
CA SER A 964 6.52 -27.53 -2.38
C SER A 964 5.36 -27.74 -3.35
N ALA A 965 5.24 -26.89 -4.37
CA ALA A 965 4.35 -27.14 -5.51
C ALA A 965 5.00 -26.64 -6.81
N GLY A 966 5.42 -27.60 -7.66
CA GLY A 966 5.91 -27.36 -9.02
C GLY A 966 7.29 -27.96 -9.28
N ASP A 967 7.46 -28.59 -10.46
CA ASP A 967 8.77 -29.00 -10.97
C ASP A 967 9.73 -27.79 -10.98
N ALA A 968 10.96 -27.99 -10.53
CA ALA A 968 11.99 -26.96 -10.51
C ALA A 968 12.25 -26.43 -11.93
N CYS A 969 11.77 -25.22 -12.22
CA CYS A 969 12.16 -24.49 -13.43
C CYS A 969 13.46 -23.72 -13.13
N ASP A 970 14.51 -23.96 -13.92
CA ASP A 970 15.78 -23.21 -13.81
C ASP A 970 15.86 -22.04 -14.82
N ARG A 971 14.80 -21.88 -15.61
CA ARG A 971 14.65 -20.84 -16.63
C ARG A 971 13.92 -19.64 -16.06
N HIS A 972 14.16 -18.47 -16.64
CA HIS A 972 13.42 -17.27 -16.33
C HIS A 972 12.09 -17.25 -17.09
N LEU A 973 11.14 -16.44 -16.65
CA LEU A 973 9.89 -16.20 -17.37
C LEU A 973 9.80 -14.73 -17.78
N VAL A 974 9.50 -14.48 -19.06
CA VAL A 974 9.18 -13.15 -19.57
C VAL A 974 7.70 -13.10 -19.90
N ILE A 975 7.03 -12.04 -19.43
CA ILE A 975 5.61 -11.78 -19.72
C ILE A 975 5.48 -10.37 -20.30
N PRO A 976 5.26 -10.24 -21.62
CA PRO A 976 4.91 -8.96 -22.23
C PRO A 976 3.46 -8.58 -21.95
N PHE A 977 3.20 -7.27 -21.90
CA PHE A 977 1.88 -6.73 -21.65
C PHE A 977 1.57 -5.49 -22.49
N GLN A 978 0.28 -5.31 -22.76
CA GLN A 978 -0.35 -4.11 -23.31
C GLN A 978 -1.54 -3.78 -22.40
N ASN A 979 -1.30 -3.09 -21.28
CA ASN A 979 -2.19 -3.06 -20.11
C ASN A 979 -2.47 -4.45 -19.48
N GLU A 980 -2.85 -5.45 -20.26
CA GLU A 980 -3.05 -6.85 -19.88
C GLU A 980 -1.86 -7.74 -20.30
N TYR A 981 -1.66 -8.86 -19.60
CA TYR A 981 -0.65 -9.87 -19.89
C TYR A 981 -1.04 -10.68 -21.14
N LEU A 982 -0.16 -10.69 -22.14
CA LEU A 982 -0.48 -11.21 -23.48
C LEU A 982 0.06 -12.62 -23.72
N TYR A 983 1.29 -12.90 -23.31
CA TYR A 983 1.86 -14.24 -23.37
C TYR A 983 2.95 -14.43 -22.31
N ALA A 984 3.28 -15.67 -22.03
CA ALA A 984 4.34 -16.05 -21.11
C ALA A 984 5.35 -16.94 -21.85
N ALA A 985 6.64 -16.63 -21.75
CA ALA A 985 7.70 -17.40 -22.37
C ALA A 985 8.82 -17.71 -21.38
N LEU A 986 9.24 -18.97 -21.32
CA LEU A 986 10.44 -19.38 -20.61
C LEU A 986 11.68 -18.95 -21.41
N CYS A 987 12.71 -18.45 -20.76
CA CYS A 987 13.95 -18.01 -21.40
C CYS A 987 15.17 -18.34 -20.52
N ASP A 988 16.36 -18.18 -21.07
CA ASP A 988 17.57 -18.21 -20.24
C ASP A 988 17.68 -16.95 -19.36
N ALA A 989 18.72 -16.89 -18.51
CA ALA A 989 18.95 -15.77 -17.60
C ALA A 989 19.23 -14.43 -18.29
N SER A 990 19.57 -14.44 -19.58
CA SER A 990 19.79 -13.20 -20.36
C SER A 990 18.49 -12.59 -20.87
N ALA A 991 17.38 -13.34 -20.80
CA ALA A 991 16.07 -12.96 -21.35
C ALA A 991 16.10 -12.59 -22.85
N SER A 992 17.08 -13.11 -23.60
CA SER A 992 17.20 -12.88 -25.05
C SER A 992 15.98 -13.43 -25.81
N GLU A 993 15.66 -12.82 -26.95
CA GLU A 993 14.49 -13.25 -27.74
C GLU A 993 14.67 -14.66 -28.32
N GLU A 994 15.90 -15.04 -28.67
CA GLU A 994 16.21 -16.33 -29.29
C GLU A 994 16.06 -17.52 -28.33
N SER A 995 16.12 -17.29 -27.01
CA SER A 995 15.98 -18.34 -25.99
C SER A 995 14.53 -18.55 -25.52
N ARG A 996 13.57 -17.76 -26.05
CA ARG A 996 12.17 -17.78 -25.63
C ARG A 996 11.41 -19.00 -26.14
N GLU A 997 10.89 -19.78 -25.20
CA GLU A 997 9.89 -20.82 -25.45
C GLU A 997 8.55 -20.35 -24.90
N VAL A 998 7.60 -20.06 -25.78
CA VAL A 998 6.25 -19.62 -25.39
C VAL A 998 5.50 -20.79 -24.75
N VAL A 999 5.03 -20.60 -23.52
CA VAL A 999 4.33 -21.63 -22.73
C VAL A 999 2.83 -21.37 -22.57
N ALA A 1000 2.39 -20.13 -22.80
CA ALA A 1000 0.98 -19.76 -22.84
C ALA A 1000 0.81 -18.44 -23.61
N THR A 1001 -0.29 -18.31 -24.33
CA THR A 1001 -0.69 -17.06 -24.99
C THR A 1001 -2.14 -16.71 -24.70
N VAL A 1002 -2.51 -15.45 -24.91
CA VAL A 1002 -3.89 -15.06 -25.22
C VAL A 1002 -4.46 -16.01 -26.30
N PRO A 1003 -5.75 -16.38 -26.23
CA PRO A 1003 -6.79 -15.87 -25.34
C PRO A 1003 -6.81 -16.41 -23.91
N ASP A 1004 -6.01 -17.43 -23.55
CA ASP A 1004 -5.95 -17.95 -22.18
C ASP A 1004 -5.49 -16.86 -21.19
N LEU A 1005 -6.03 -16.90 -19.97
CA LEU A 1005 -5.88 -15.84 -18.98
C LEU A 1005 -4.58 -16.04 -18.22
N ILE A 1006 -3.63 -15.13 -18.37
CA ILE A 1006 -2.38 -15.12 -17.61
C ILE A 1006 -2.55 -14.12 -16.48
N SER A 1007 -2.34 -14.55 -15.23
CA SER A 1007 -2.46 -13.69 -14.05
C SER A 1007 -1.26 -13.86 -13.12
N ILE A 1008 -0.74 -12.73 -12.66
CA ILE A 1008 0.35 -12.66 -11.69
C ILE A 1008 -0.26 -12.39 -10.31
N LEU A 1009 -0.02 -13.29 -9.37
CA LEU A 1009 -0.53 -13.23 -8.00
C LEU A 1009 0.59 -12.89 -7.03
N GLY A 1010 0.33 -11.97 -6.12
CA GLY A 1010 1.18 -11.67 -4.98
C GLY A 1010 1.20 -12.81 -3.94
N HIS A 1011 2.04 -12.64 -2.92
CA HIS A 1011 2.22 -13.64 -1.86
C HIS A 1011 0.98 -13.87 -0.97
N ASP A 1012 0.00 -12.98 -1.04
CA ASP A 1012 -1.29 -13.02 -0.35
C ASP A 1012 -2.44 -13.48 -1.27
N GLY A 1013 -2.14 -13.84 -2.52
CA GLY A 1013 -3.13 -14.22 -3.54
C GLY A 1013 -3.86 -13.04 -4.18
N GLU A 1014 -3.49 -11.78 -3.92
CA GLU A 1014 -4.01 -10.65 -4.71
C GLU A 1014 -3.42 -10.66 -6.12
N ALA A 1015 -4.26 -10.37 -7.11
CA ALA A 1015 -3.79 -10.19 -8.48
C ALA A 1015 -3.07 -8.85 -8.62
N ILE A 1016 -1.90 -8.86 -9.23
CA ILE A 1016 -1.09 -7.66 -9.45
C ILE A 1016 -1.39 -7.12 -10.84
N GLY A 1017 -1.79 -5.84 -10.93
CA GLY A 1017 -1.97 -5.14 -12.20
C GLY A 1017 -0.63 -4.81 -12.87
N SER A 1018 -0.61 -4.61 -14.19
CA SER A 1018 0.60 -4.24 -14.94
C SER A 1018 1.21 -2.90 -14.46
N GLN A 1019 0.36 -1.97 -14.00
CA GLN A 1019 0.76 -0.72 -13.38
C GLN A 1019 1.36 -0.91 -11.98
N ASP A 1020 1.09 -2.02 -11.31
CA ASP A 1020 1.49 -2.31 -9.92
C ASP A 1020 2.74 -3.20 -9.84
N LEU A 1021 3.24 -3.74 -10.97
CA LEU A 1021 4.47 -4.54 -10.99
C LEU A 1021 5.68 -3.72 -10.49
N ARG A 1022 6.46 -4.28 -9.57
CA ARG A 1022 7.69 -3.68 -9.05
C ARG A 1022 8.79 -4.75 -8.98
N PHE A 1023 10.03 -4.32 -9.15
CA PHE A 1023 11.20 -5.14 -8.83
C PHE A 1023 11.09 -5.62 -7.38
N GLY A 1024 11.44 -6.88 -7.11
CA GLY A 1024 11.45 -7.39 -5.74
C GLY A 1024 10.30 -8.32 -5.39
N LEU A 1025 9.15 -8.18 -6.03
CA LEU A 1025 7.93 -8.90 -5.64
C LEU A 1025 8.06 -10.40 -5.90
N ARG A 1026 7.77 -11.20 -4.86
CA ARG A 1026 7.56 -12.65 -4.96
C ARG A 1026 6.15 -12.90 -5.48
N VAL A 1027 6.03 -13.72 -6.53
CA VAL A 1027 4.78 -13.91 -7.25
C VAL A 1027 4.59 -15.34 -7.74
N ASN A 1028 3.33 -15.71 -7.95
CA ASN A 1028 2.93 -16.90 -8.69
C ASN A 1028 2.26 -16.47 -9.99
N VAL A 1029 2.66 -17.06 -11.11
CA VAL A 1029 2.05 -16.86 -12.42
C VAL A 1029 1.16 -18.05 -12.70
N ILE A 1030 -0.14 -17.82 -12.81
CA ILE A 1030 -1.12 -18.83 -13.18
C ILE A 1030 -1.63 -18.57 -14.59
N VAL A 1031 -2.08 -19.64 -15.24
CA VAL A 1031 -2.87 -19.59 -16.47
C VAL A 1031 -4.20 -20.30 -16.28
N LEU A 1032 -5.29 -19.67 -16.72
CA LEU A 1032 -6.63 -20.24 -16.73
C LEU A 1032 -7.14 -20.34 -18.18
N PRO A 1033 -7.86 -21.42 -18.53
CA PRO A 1033 -8.38 -21.61 -19.87
C PRO A 1033 -9.44 -20.56 -20.21
N CYS A 1034 -9.37 -20.01 -21.42
CA CYS A 1034 -10.40 -19.10 -21.92
C CYS A 1034 -11.70 -19.82 -22.32
N SER A 1035 -12.77 -19.02 -22.47
CA SER A 1035 -14.04 -19.48 -23.02
C SER A 1035 -13.87 -20.15 -24.40
N PRO A 1036 -14.60 -21.24 -24.70
CA PRO A 1036 -14.55 -21.89 -26.02
C PRO A 1036 -14.91 -20.97 -27.19
N LEU A 1037 -15.63 -19.88 -26.94
CA LEU A 1037 -15.91 -18.85 -27.94
C LEU A 1037 -14.61 -18.25 -28.53
N TRP A 1038 -13.60 -18.03 -27.68
CA TRP A 1038 -12.30 -17.51 -28.11
C TRP A 1038 -11.43 -18.55 -28.83
N LYS A 1039 -11.72 -19.85 -28.68
CA LYS A 1039 -11.00 -20.94 -29.36
C LYS A 1039 -11.52 -21.25 -30.76
N THR A 1040 -12.58 -20.57 -31.21
CA THR A 1040 -13.05 -20.67 -32.60
C THR A 1040 -12.10 -19.93 -33.55
N GLU A 1041 -12.13 -20.26 -34.85
CA GLU A 1041 -11.32 -19.56 -35.87
C GLU A 1041 -11.52 -18.03 -35.82
N LYS A 1042 -12.77 -17.58 -35.67
CA LYS A 1042 -13.10 -16.15 -35.51
C LYS A 1042 -12.56 -15.57 -34.20
N GLY A 1043 -12.70 -16.31 -33.11
CA GLY A 1043 -12.21 -15.92 -31.79
C GLY A 1043 -10.70 -15.75 -31.78
N ILE A 1044 -9.94 -16.74 -32.26
CA ILE A 1044 -8.48 -16.72 -32.33
C ILE A 1044 -7.96 -15.62 -33.25
N ALA A 1045 -8.64 -15.36 -34.38
CA ALA A 1045 -8.24 -14.30 -35.30
C ALA A 1045 -8.26 -12.90 -34.66
N VAL A 1046 -9.10 -12.68 -33.64
CA VAL A 1046 -9.25 -11.39 -32.96
C VAL A 1046 -8.56 -11.40 -31.60
N GLY A 1047 -8.86 -12.36 -30.73
CA GLY A 1047 -8.36 -12.44 -29.35
C GLY A 1047 -7.11 -13.28 -29.14
N GLY A 1048 -6.57 -13.90 -30.19
CA GLY A 1048 -5.30 -14.64 -30.17
C GLY A 1048 -4.09 -13.78 -30.53
N PRO A 1049 -2.87 -14.34 -30.57
CA PRO A 1049 -1.62 -13.58 -30.73
C PRO A 1049 -1.58 -12.71 -31.99
N LEU A 1050 -2.12 -13.22 -33.11
CA LEU A 1050 -2.17 -12.48 -34.37
C LEU A 1050 -2.99 -11.19 -34.27
N GLY A 1051 -4.07 -11.19 -33.47
CA GLY A 1051 -4.91 -10.01 -33.23
C GLY A 1051 -4.16 -8.87 -32.52
N PHE A 1052 -3.11 -9.21 -31.76
CA PHE A 1052 -2.19 -8.26 -31.12
C PHE A 1052 -0.93 -7.99 -31.96
N GLY A 1053 -0.87 -8.48 -33.20
CA GLY A 1053 0.26 -8.27 -34.10
C GLY A 1053 1.44 -9.23 -33.88
N PHE A 1054 1.31 -10.22 -32.99
CA PHE A 1054 2.36 -11.24 -32.80
C PHE A 1054 2.29 -12.29 -33.91
N LYS A 1055 3.41 -12.49 -34.60
CA LYS A 1055 3.55 -13.51 -35.65
C LYS A 1055 3.93 -14.87 -35.04
N MET A 1056 3.05 -15.40 -34.19
CA MET A 1056 3.22 -16.70 -33.54
C MET A 1056 1.91 -17.47 -33.47
N GLU A 1057 2.01 -18.80 -33.40
CA GLU A 1057 0.86 -19.67 -33.18
C GLU A 1057 0.35 -19.55 -31.74
N PRO A 1058 -0.97 -19.67 -31.50
CA PRO A 1058 -1.51 -19.73 -30.14
C PRO A 1058 -0.96 -20.93 -29.37
N VAL A 1059 -0.57 -20.73 -28.12
CA VAL A 1059 -0.15 -21.79 -27.20
C VAL A 1059 -1.17 -21.88 -26.06
N ASP A 1060 -1.93 -22.97 -26.06
CA ASP A 1060 -2.93 -23.29 -25.05
C ASP A 1060 -2.29 -23.79 -23.75
N CYS A 1061 -2.91 -23.52 -22.60
CA CYS A 1061 -2.46 -24.02 -21.30
C CYS A 1061 -2.52 -25.55 -21.13
N GLY A 1062 -3.12 -26.27 -22.08
CA GLY A 1062 -3.29 -27.72 -22.09
C GLY A 1062 -4.39 -28.23 -21.16
N ILE A 1063 -5.13 -27.31 -20.53
CA ILE A 1063 -6.20 -27.62 -19.58
C ILE A 1063 -7.56 -27.37 -20.26
N PRO A 1064 -8.47 -28.36 -20.29
CA PRO A 1064 -9.81 -28.17 -20.84
C PRO A 1064 -10.59 -27.09 -20.08
N PHE A 1065 -11.30 -26.24 -20.82
CA PHE A 1065 -12.23 -25.30 -20.23
C PHE A 1065 -13.36 -26.04 -19.50
N THR A 1066 -13.66 -25.59 -18.27
CA THR A 1066 -14.81 -26.07 -17.49
C THR A 1066 -15.77 -24.91 -17.29
N ALA A 1067 -17.06 -25.12 -17.55
CA ALA A 1067 -18.07 -24.09 -17.33
C ALA A 1067 -18.09 -23.66 -15.85
N ALA A 1068 -18.14 -22.36 -15.61
CA ALA A 1068 -18.20 -21.82 -14.26
C ALA A 1068 -19.49 -22.23 -13.54
N ARG A 1069 -19.36 -22.58 -12.26
CA ARG A 1069 -20.49 -22.85 -11.37
C ARG A 1069 -21.35 -21.61 -11.22
N SER A 1070 -22.67 -21.79 -11.22
CA SER A 1070 -23.62 -20.70 -10.98
C SER A 1070 -23.95 -20.59 -9.50
N VAL A 1071 -23.74 -19.40 -8.91
CA VAL A 1071 -24.21 -19.08 -7.56
C VAL A 1071 -25.74 -19.18 -7.50
N ILE A 1072 -26.42 -18.75 -8.57
CA ILE A 1072 -27.88 -18.74 -8.65
C ILE A 1072 -28.44 -20.17 -8.62
N GLU A 1073 -27.87 -21.08 -9.40
CA GLU A 1073 -28.34 -22.47 -9.47
C GLU A 1073 -28.04 -23.26 -8.18
N GLU A 1074 -26.88 -23.03 -7.58
CA GLU A 1074 -26.45 -23.78 -6.39
C GLU A 1074 -27.16 -23.35 -5.11
N PHE A 1075 -27.41 -22.05 -4.95
CA PHE A 1075 -27.99 -21.50 -3.72
C PHE A 1075 -29.47 -21.11 -3.86
N GLY A 1076 -30.06 -21.22 -5.04
CA GLY A 1076 -31.47 -20.91 -5.29
C GLY A 1076 -32.47 -22.02 -4.93
N ILE A 1077 -32.00 -23.11 -4.29
CA ILE A 1077 -32.81 -24.29 -3.90
C ILE A 1077 -33.39 -24.13 -2.49
#